data_AF-A0A8H7T5H6-F1
#
_entry.id   AF-A0A8H7T5H6-F1
#
_cell.length_a   1.000
_cell.length_b   1.000
_cell.length_c   1.000
_cell.angle_alpha   90.00
_cell.angle_beta   90.00
_cell.angle_gamma   90.00
#
_symmetry.space_group_name_H-M   'P 1'
#
loop_
_entity.id
_entity.type
_entity.pdbx_description
1 polymer ?
#
loop_
_entity_poly.entity_id
_entity_poly.type
_entity_poly.pdbx_seq_one_letter_code
_entity_poly.pdbx_strand_id
1 'polypeptide(L)'
;MPELTVIREWIIQSESVQANPSLGQTNDGRSLVHASTHSPGSLSTIARPDVSQPLEHSPSASIPRSHDVGISPAQQPYEMTFNTDVQTDRVKMMGGSSSQCLVKSLDVYLETAQIQPLSHNFRHGMRHAEELSISLGASLPDLPEAVLRDRYVSVFFEKIHPIYPLFDIDKMKSTIEHFASLPSLKSLSHEQGPLLVSAYLILSLGADERSPRITVDGTKYLEAAAGLLGHVVVMPYLHAVQALLLFTIAYRGRNRDGLGWQTAGMAIRIAFTLGLHRHSHRSPSNQHAVQNKTDRLFHARIWAICCCLEKMMQLESGRPATILNVDRDHMIGPDQRPPGHDFLQWHMGLAQYQGLICQHIYGHKPGERTAQEILSDTARLDRSLLSWARDVPEAFRPGNDLFCSNHEFHFAALLSIQYYQALIALHRAALIAPASTFQSEVAKYNFDDSSKLRLLAGEAICVNSARSIARLTIELSDRNVQSRIMTAGPPLMACIVLGISVIKNAGSRSMAADLELLKACVEYTADQFSRCEHNDLFIRGVLRIYQQVRSYVDRSQAEKSGKPKSRSLTHDEQPRTAIEHPPETHTNSQAHGEAVQHYQNATSNSQVADATQSSIYQDNVDNVPHHSETVGFDMSLHMSAPVMNNYAPQFHTNGGDLPFDNLDVQELWDWMGNMNDYDNYNYQGS
;
A
#
# COMPACT_ATOMS: atom_id res chain seq x y z
N MET A 1 -5.40 -3.21 -52.84
CA MET A 1 -4.68 -4.13 -53.73
C MET A 1 -3.27 -3.62 -53.94
N PRO A 2 -2.22 -4.35 -53.53
CA PRO A 2 -2.22 -5.52 -52.65
C PRO A 2 -1.75 -5.17 -51.20
N GLU A 3 -1.87 -6.13 -50.28
CA GLU A 3 -1.32 -6.05 -48.92
C GLU A 3 0.21 -6.21 -48.88
N LEU A 4 0.83 -5.80 -47.76
CA LEU A 4 2.21 -6.14 -47.41
C LEU A 4 2.23 -7.11 -46.22
N THR A 5 2.27 -8.40 -46.54
CA THR A 5 2.27 -9.50 -45.56
C THR A 5 3.57 -9.54 -44.77
N VAL A 6 3.51 -9.32 -43.46
CA VAL A 6 4.64 -9.56 -42.55
C VAL A 6 4.68 -11.04 -42.19
N ILE A 7 5.52 -11.81 -42.89
CA ILE A 7 5.70 -13.24 -42.64
C ILE A 7 6.45 -13.42 -41.31
N ARG A 8 5.79 -14.06 -40.33
CA ARG A 8 6.42 -14.69 -39.17
C ARG A 8 6.42 -16.19 -39.38
N GLU A 9 7.60 -16.82 -39.34
CA GLU A 9 7.81 -18.22 -38.93
C GLU A 9 9.31 -18.55 -38.95
N TRP A 10 9.73 -19.56 -38.17
CA TRP A 10 10.78 -20.56 -38.49
C TRP A 10 11.12 -21.44 -37.28
N ILE A 11 10.27 -22.42 -36.98
CA ILE A 11 10.61 -23.72 -36.40
C ILE A 11 9.65 -24.70 -37.11
N ILE A 12 10.09 -25.70 -37.86
CA ILE A 12 10.42 -27.08 -37.42
C ILE A 12 11.15 -27.84 -38.56
N GLN A 13 11.93 -28.87 -38.15
CA GLN A 13 12.47 -30.05 -38.87
C GLN A 13 12.01 -30.33 -40.33
N SER A 14 12.82 -30.90 -41.24
CA SER A 14 14.16 -31.57 -41.20
C SER A 14 14.76 -31.62 -42.65
N GLU A 15 15.77 -32.39 -43.10
CA GLU A 15 16.46 -33.59 -42.58
C GLU A 15 17.92 -33.79 -43.11
N SER A 16 18.22 -34.81 -43.93
CA SER A 16 19.58 -35.33 -44.21
C SER A 16 20.31 -34.75 -45.44
N VAL A 17 21.65 -34.72 -45.40
CA VAL A 17 22.55 -35.61 -46.20
C VAL A 17 24.04 -35.36 -45.88
N GLN A 18 24.82 -36.43 -46.04
CA GLN A 18 26.26 -36.67 -45.83
C GLN A 18 27.28 -35.57 -46.21
N ALA A 19 28.29 -35.39 -45.36
CA ALA A 19 29.72 -35.30 -45.73
C ALA A 19 30.59 -35.75 -44.54
N ASN A 20 31.83 -36.20 -44.78
CA ASN A 20 32.70 -36.86 -43.77
C ASN A 20 34.13 -36.21 -43.73
N PRO A 21 35.17 -36.76 -43.06
CA PRO A 21 35.79 -36.11 -41.89
C PRO A 21 37.26 -35.67 -42.13
N SER A 22 37.96 -35.19 -41.09
CA SER A 22 39.28 -35.76 -40.65
C SER A 22 40.03 -34.90 -39.60
N LEU A 23 41.03 -35.52 -38.96
CA LEU A 23 42.17 -34.94 -38.19
C LEU A 23 41.85 -34.13 -36.89
N GLY A 24 42.42 -34.42 -35.71
CA GLY A 24 43.16 -35.59 -35.23
C GLY A 24 44.53 -35.28 -34.56
N GLN A 25 44.78 -35.89 -33.39
CA GLN A 25 46.06 -35.87 -32.60
C GLN A 25 46.42 -34.49 -31.97
N THR A 26 47.11 -34.35 -30.83
CA THR A 26 47.69 -35.20 -29.75
C THR A 26 47.88 -34.29 -28.48
N ASN A 27 48.31 -34.66 -27.26
CA ASN A 27 48.95 -35.88 -26.71
C ASN A 27 48.72 -36.04 -25.17
N ASP A 28 49.18 -37.19 -24.60
CA ASP A 28 49.62 -37.52 -23.22
C ASP A 28 49.46 -36.51 -22.04
N GLY A 29 49.25 -36.88 -20.76
CA GLY A 29 49.56 -38.11 -20.00
C GLY A 29 50.47 -37.78 -18.78
N ARG A 30 50.49 -38.43 -17.60
CA ARG A 30 49.88 -39.68 -17.03
C ARG A 30 49.25 -39.33 -15.64
N SER A 31 49.13 -40.09 -14.53
CA SER A 31 49.63 -41.37 -13.96
C SER A 31 48.66 -41.82 -12.81
N LEU A 32 48.36 -43.10 -12.58
CA LEU A 32 49.00 -44.13 -11.70
C LEU A 32 48.95 -43.82 -10.17
N VAL A 33 48.64 -44.74 -9.22
CA VAL A 33 48.74 -46.23 -9.17
C VAL A 33 47.51 -46.91 -8.47
N HIS A 34 47.32 -48.24 -8.65
CA HIS A 34 46.27 -49.13 -8.09
C HIS A 34 46.53 -49.71 -6.67
N ALA A 35 45.44 -50.12 -5.97
CA ALA A 35 45.22 -51.47 -5.35
C ALA A 35 43.80 -51.51 -4.70
N SER A 36 42.75 -52.25 -5.15
CA SER A 36 42.52 -53.69 -5.40
C SER A 36 42.17 -54.55 -4.15
N THR A 37 40.89 -54.92 -3.95
CA THR A 37 40.42 -56.29 -3.53
C THR A 37 38.88 -56.45 -3.47
N HIS A 38 38.38 -57.57 -4.02
CA HIS A 38 37.12 -58.34 -3.83
C HIS A 38 35.72 -57.73 -3.54
N SER A 39 34.74 -58.14 -4.38
CA SER A 39 33.27 -58.19 -4.16
C SER A 39 32.83 -59.51 -3.49
N PRO A 40 31.56 -59.74 -3.04
CA PRO A 40 30.27 -59.64 -3.79
C PRO A 40 29.15 -58.89 -3.01
N GLY A 41 27.87 -58.75 -3.43
CA GLY A 41 27.13 -59.12 -4.65
C GLY A 41 25.65 -59.49 -4.34
N SER A 42 24.72 -59.43 -5.33
CA SER A 42 23.26 -59.75 -5.22
C SER A 42 22.42 -58.70 -4.46
N LEU A 43 21.15 -58.35 -4.76
CA LEU A 43 20.20 -58.45 -5.89
C LEU A 43 19.06 -57.40 -5.60
N SER A 44 18.06 -57.07 -6.41
CA SER A 44 17.58 -57.49 -7.75
C SER A 44 16.93 -56.31 -8.51
N THR A 45 16.44 -56.56 -9.73
CA THR A 45 15.73 -55.61 -10.61
C THR A 45 14.25 -56.02 -10.78
N ILE A 46 13.40 -55.12 -11.31
CA ILE A 46 12.51 -55.38 -12.46
C ILE A 46 12.09 -54.04 -13.10
N ALA A 47 11.88 -54.02 -14.41
CA ALA A 47 11.67 -52.81 -15.22
C ALA A 47 10.24 -52.72 -15.79
N ARG A 48 9.86 -51.51 -16.26
CA ARG A 48 8.62 -51.27 -17.01
C ARG A 48 8.74 -51.71 -18.48
N PRO A 49 7.70 -52.32 -19.06
CA PRO A 49 7.37 -52.18 -20.48
C PRO A 49 6.32 -51.07 -20.70
N ASP A 50 6.13 -50.66 -21.95
CA ASP A 50 5.18 -49.63 -22.41
C ASP A 50 4.22 -50.23 -23.44
N VAL A 51 2.92 -49.92 -23.34
CA VAL A 51 1.86 -50.34 -24.29
C VAL A 51 0.73 -49.31 -24.31
N SER A 52 0.34 -48.86 -25.50
CA SER A 52 -0.80 -47.99 -25.74
C SER A 52 -1.92 -48.71 -26.50
N GLN A 53 -3.16 -48.67 -26.00
CA GLN A 53 -4.43 -48.50 -26.74
C GLN A 53 -5.66 -48.57 -25.79
N PRO A 54 -6.85 -48.07 -26.20
CA PRO A 54 -7.99 -47.85 -25.31
C PRO A 54 -8.93 -49.06 -25.17
N LEU A 55 -9.77 -49.05 -24.12
CA LEU A 55 -10.88 -49.98 -23.89
C LEU A 55 -12.17 -49.22 -23.52
N GLU A 56 -13.31 -49.86 -23.79
CA GLU A 56 -14.62 -49.20 -23.92
C GLU A 56 -15.40 -49.02 -22.60
N HIS A 57 -16.50 -48.26 -22.68
CA HIS A 57 -17.33 -47.87 -21.54
C HIS A 57 -18.15 -49.02 -20.92
N SER A 58 -18.42 -48.89 -19.62
CA SER A 58 -19.70 -49.28 -19.02
C SER A 58 -20.05 -48.33 -17.86
N PRO A 59 -21.34 -48.03 -17.62
CA PRO A 59 -21.71 -46.81 -16.90
C PRO A 59 -21.74 -46.97 -15.37
N SER A 60 -21.21 -45.97 -14.67
CA SER A 60 -21.59 -45.63 -13.29
C SER A 60 -22.26 -44.25 -13.29
N ALA A 61 -23.28 -44.06 -12.46
CA ALA A 61 -24.23 -42.96 -12.62
C ALA A 61 -23.60 -41.57 -12.40
N SER A 62 -23.55 -40.77 -13.45
CA SER A 62 -23.17 -39.36 -13.38
C SER A 62 -24.29 -38.52 -12.76
N ILE A 63 -24.10 -38.12 -11.51
CA ILE A 63 -24.77 -36.91 -10.99
C ILE A 63 -24.16 -35.72 -11.75
N PRO A 64 -24.96 -34.92 -12.50
CA PRO A 64 -24.42 -33.80 -13.25
C PRO A 64 -23.94 -32.71 -12.28
N ARG A 65 -22.61 -32.54 -12.16
CA ARG A 65 -22.00 -31.35 -11.57
C ARG A 65 -22.05 -30.19 -12.57
N SER A 66 -23.26 -29.79 -12.97
CA SER A 66 -23.51 -28.54 -13.68
C SER A 66 -23.72 -27.41 -12.65
N HIS A 67 -22.64 -27.02 -11.99
CA HIS A 67 -22.51 -25.64 -11.50
C HIS A 67 -21.78 -24.88 -12.61
N ASP A 68 -22.43 -23.87 -13.18
CA ASP A 68 -21.74 -22.93 -14.07
C ASP A 68 -20.58 -22.30 -13.30
N VAL A 69 -19.38 -22.38 -13.88
CA VAL A 69 -18.17 -21.74 -13.34
C VAL A 69 -18.12 -20.29 -13.83
N GLY A 70 -19.20 -19.55 -13.56
CA GLY A 70 -19.21 -18.09 -13.69
C GLY A 70 -18.27 -17.49 -12.66
N ILE A 71 -17.55 -16.42 -13.02
CA ILE A 71 -16.63 -15.76 -12.10
C ILE A 71 -17.43 -15.11 -10.97
N SER A 72 -17.21 -15.56 -9.74
CA SER A 72 -17.93 -15.08 -8.56
C SER A 72 -17.69 -13.59 -8.30
N PRO A 73 -18.70 -12.82 -7.81
CA PRO A 73 -18.51 -11.48 -7.25
C PRO A 73 -17.48 -11.39 -6.11
N ALA A 74 -17.11 -12.54 -5.52
CA ALA A 74 -16.06 -12.62 -4.50
C ALA A 74 -14.63 -12.63 -5.07
N GLN A 75 -14.46 -12.89 -6.37
CA GLN A 75 -13.18 -12.78 -7.06
C GLN A 75 -12.92 -11.32 -7.49
N GLN A 76 -11.65 -10.91 -7.62
CA GLN A 76 -11.29 -9.55 -8.04
C GLN A 76 -11.05 -9.47 -9.56
N PRO A 77 -11.37 -8.33 -10.21
CA PRO A 77 -11.29 -8.17 -11.67
C PRO A 77 -9.86 -8.24 -12.23
N TYR A 78 -8.92 -7.63 -11.52
CA TYR A 78 -7.63 -7.27 -12.08
C TYR A 78 -6.52 -8.12 -11.49
N GLU A 79 -5.90 -8.97 -12.32
CA GLU A 79 -4.63 -9.61 -11.98
C GLU A 79 -3.46 -8.60 -12.02
N MET A 80 -3.50 -7.66 -12.98
CA MET A 80 -2.38 -6.75 -13.25
C MET A 80 -2.74 -5.48 -14.02
N THR A 81 -1.81 -4.53 -14.08
CA THR A 81 -1.76 -3.41 -15.03
C THR A 81 -0.31 -3.13 -15.43
N PHE A 82 -0.11 -2.51 -16.59
CA PHE A 82 1.19 -2.11 -17.09
C PHE A 82 1.32 -0.59 -17.13
N ASN A 83 2.54 -0.11 -16.92
CA ASN A 83 2.98 1.23 -17.29
C ASN A 83 4.01 1.06 -18.41
N THR A 84 3.83 1.79 -19.51
CA THR A 84 4.65 1.65 -20.72
C THR A 84 5.12 3.01 -21.24
N ASP A 85 6.38 3.08 -21.65
CA ASP A 85 6.90 4.06 -22.60
C ASP A 85 7.67 3.30 -23.68
N VAL A 86 6.99 3.10 -24.81
CA VAL A 86 7.44 2.32 -25.97
C VAL A 86 8.60 3.01 -26.70
N GLN A 87 8.76 4.32 -26.57
CA GLN A 87 9.87 5.04 -27.23
C GLN A 87 11.23 4.72 -26.58
N THR A 88 11.23 4.21 -25.35
CA THR A 88 12.44 3.97 -24.55
C THR A 88 12.51 2.59 -23.90
N ASP A 89 11.69 1.64 -24.37
CA ASP A 89 11.56 0.25 -23.87
C ASP A 89 11.34 0.14 -22.35
N ARG A 90 10.63 1.12 -21.77
CA ARG A 90 10.29 1.15 -20.35
C ARG A 90 8.94 0.46 -20.13
N VAL A 91 8.97 -0.80 -19.69
CA VAL A 91 7.76 -1.56 -19.31
C VAL A 91 7.82 -1.95 -17.83
N LYS A 92 6.76 -1.66 -17.07
CA LYS A 92 6.65 -2.00 -15.64
C LYS A 92 5.26 -2.53 -15.29
N MET A 93 5.23 -3.75 -14.76
CA MET A 93 4.05 -4.43 -14.24
C MET A 93 3.75 -4.01 -12.79
N MET A 94 2.47 -3.83 -12.50
CA MET A 94 1.89 -3.73 -11.15
C MET A 94 0.77 -4.77 -11.03
N GLY A 95 0.65 -5.42 -9.87
CA GLY A 95 -0.37 -6.45 -9.66
C GLY A 95 -1.70 -5.88 -9.16
N GLY A 96 -2.70 -6.76 -9.10
CA GLY A 96 -4.09 -6.45 -8.77
C GLY A 96 -4.31 -5.62 -7.51
N SER A 97 -3.53 -5.85 -6.46
CA SER A 97 -3.68 -5.12 -5.19
C SER A 97 -3.32 -3.63 -5.28
N SER A 98 -2.56 -3.22 -6.30
CA SER A 98 -2.05 -1.85 -6.45
C SER A 98 -3.16 -0.80 -6.56
N SER A 99 -2.86 0.43 -6.11
CA SER A 99 -3.75 1.59 -6.27
C SER A 99 -4.02 1.93 -7.75
N GLN A 100 -3.12 1.58 -8.68
CA GLN A 100 -3.34 1.72 -10.12
C GLN A 100 -4.41 0.74 -10.64
N CYS A 101 -4.45 -0.49 -10.15
CA CYS A 101 -5.55 -1.41 -10.45
C CYS A 101 -6.85 -0.99 -9.73
N LEU A 102 -6.77 -0.35 -8.55
CA LEU A 102 -7.96 0.11 -7.83
C LEU A 102 -8.62 1.33 -8.49
N VAL A 103 -7.84 2.26 -9.09
CA VAL A 103 -8.42 3.44 -9.75
C VAL A 103 -9.19 3.09 -11.03
N LYS A 104 -8.86 2.00 -11.71
CA LYS A 104 -9.71 1.49 -12.82
C LYS A 104 -11.12 1.14 -12.31
N SER A 105 -11.23 0.53 -11.13
CA SER A 105 -12.52 0.30 -10.47
C SER A 105 -13.24 1.58 -9.98
N LEU A 106 -12.59 2.75 -10.03
CA LEU A 106 -13.25 4.06 -9.86
C LEU A 106 -13.67 4.63 -11.22
N ASP A 107 -12.81 4.55 -12.23
CA ASP A 107 -13.08 4.97 -13.60
C ASP A 107 -14.34 4.30 -14.17
N VAL A 108 -14.51 3.00 -13.89
CA VAL A 108 -15.72 2.20 -14.09
C VAL A 108 -17.01 2.92 -13.68
N TYR A 109 -17.03 3.61 -12.53
CA TYR A 109 -18.21 4.37 -12.07
C TYR A 109 -18.27 5.79 -12.68
N LEU A 110 -17.11 6.40 -12.98
CA LEU A 110 -17.03 7.73 -13.58
C LEU A 110 -17.52 7.74 -15.04
N GLU A 111 -17.13 6.75 -15.83
CA GLU A 111 -17.47 6.68 -17.26
C GLU A 111 -18.97 6.47 -17.50
N THR A 112 -19.63 5.64 -16.68
CA THR A 112 -21.10 5.52 -16.69
C THR A 112 -21.76 6.89 -16.52
N ALA A 113 -21.25 7.69 -15.59
CA ALA A 113 -21.75 9.02 -15.30
C ALA A 113 -21.38 10.09 -16.34
N GLN A 114 -20.76 9.70 -17.46
CA GLN A 114 -20.19 10.60 -18.47
C GLN A 114 -19.18 11.58 -17.85
N ILE A 115 -18.27 11.05 -17.04
CA ILE A 115 -17.12 11.74 -16.44
C ILE A 115 -15.83 11.06 -16.91
N GLN A 116 -14.77 11.85 -17.13
CA GLN A 116 -13.51 11.37 -17.70
C GLN A 116 -12.73 10.49 -16.70
N PRO A 117 -12.15 9.34 -17.15
CA PRO A 117 -11.37 8.43 -16.32
C PRO A 117 -10.04 9.05 -15.84
N LEU A 118 -9.50 8.51 -14.76
CA LEU A 118 -8.35 9.01 -14.01
C LEU A 118 -7.09 8.14 -14.13
N SER A 119 -7.22 6.84 -14.42
CA SER A 119 -6.12 5.87 -14.59
C SER A 119 -4.96 6.39 -15.44
N HIS A 120 -5.26 7.05 -16.56
CA HIS A 120 -4.29 7.67 -17.47
C HIS A 120 -3.34 8.67 -16.76
N ASN A 121 -3.72 9.29 -15.64
CA ASN A 121 -2.83 10.19 -14.89
C ASN A 121 -1.81 9.42 -14.03
N PHE A 122 -2.13 8.21 -13.58
CA PHE A 122 -1.28 7.45 -12.66
C PHE A 122 -0.08 6.77 -13.33
N ARG A 123 -0.05 6.67 -14.66
CA ARG A 123 1.09 6.14 -15.42
C ARG A 123 2.35 7.01 -15.36
N HIS A 124 2.18 8.33 -15.20
CA HIS A 124 3.27 9.30 -15.19
C HIS A 124 4.17 9.21 -13.95
N GLY A 125 3.81 8.42 -12.95
CA GLY A 125 4.66 8.13 -11.78
C GLY A 125 5.78 7.10 -12.02
N MET A 126 5.68 6.27 -13.08
CA MET A 126 6.58 5.13 -13.31
C MET A 126 8.06 5.48 -13.19
N ARG A 127 8.50 6.55 -13.86
CA ARG A 127 9.92 6.95 -13.89
C ARG A 127 10.42 7.43 -12.52
N HIS A 128 9.57 8.05 -11.71
CA HIS A 128 9.93 8.43 -10.34
C HIS A 128 10.10 7.21 -9.45
N ALA A 129 9.16 6.27 -9.53
CA ALA A 129 9.15 5.06 -8.72
C ALA A 129 10.35 4.14 -8.99
N GLU A 130 10.81 4.07 -10.24
CA GLU A 130 11.72 3.02 -10.74
C GLU A 130 13.12 3.51 -11.14
N GLU A 131 13.36 4.82 -11.25
CA GLU A 131 14.66 5.38 -11.67
C GLU A 131 15.25 6.33 -10.61
N LEU A 132 16.59 6.39 -10.56
CA LEU A 132 17.36 7.44 -9.91
C LEU A 132 18.44 7.92 -10.88
N SER A 133 18.59 9.23 -11.03
CA SER A 133 19.68 9.83 -11.82
C SER A 133 20.96 9.82 -10.99
N ILE A 134 21.90 8.94 -11.32
CA ILE A 134 23.19 8.80 -10.65
C ILE A 134 24.31 9.19 -11.63
N SER A 135 25.31 9.94 -11.15
CA SER A 135 26.51 10.23 -11.95
C SER A 135 27.29 8.94 -12.26
N LEU A 136 27.83 8.83 -13.49
CA LEU A 136 28.74 7.75 -13.86
C LEU A 136 30.07 7.79 -13.08
N GLY A 137 30.43 8.96 -12.53
CA GLY A 137 31.56 9.10 -11.61
C GLY A 137 31.08 9.00 -10.17
N ALA A 138 31.55 7.98 -9.44
CA ALA A 138 31.21 7.78 -8.03
C ALA A 138 31.69 8.96 -7.16
N SER A 139 30.75 9.59 -6.46
CA SER A 139 31.02 10.64 -5.48
C SER A 139 31.22 10.03 -4.10
N LEU A 140 32.32 10.37 -3.43
CA LEU A 140 32.55 10.06 -2.01
C LEU A 140 32.65 11.40 -1.25
N PRO A 141 31.52 12.01 -0.87
CA PRO A 141 31.51 13.25 -0.10
C PRO A 141 31.88 12.98 1.36
N ASP A 142 32.63 13.88 1.97
CA ASP A 142 33.01 13.77 3.37
C ASP A 142 31.79 13.77 4.30
N LEU A 143 31.94 13.10 5.45
CA LEU A 143 30.92 13.06 6.50
C LEU A 143 30.77 14.44 7.16
N PRO A 144 29.60 14.78 7.74
CA PRO A 144 29.41 16.09 8.35
C PRO A 144 30.31 16.34 9.57
N GLU A 145 30.47 17.63 9.90
CA GLU A 145 31.01 18.08 11.19
C GLU A 145 30.25 17.42 12.36
N ALA A 146 30.94 17.21 13.49
CA ALA A 146 30.45 16.40 14.60
C ALA A 146 29.02 16.74 15.04
N VAL A 147 28.72 18.01 15.29
CA VAL A 147 27.39 18.45 15.76
C VAL A 147 26.26 18.08 14.77
N LEU A 148 26.53 18.13 13.46
CA LEU A 148 25.54 17.81 12.43
C LEU A 148 25.45 16.29 12.18
N ARG A 149 26.59 15.59 12.23
CA ARG A 149 26.69 14.13 12.13
C ARG A 149 25.96 13.47 13.31
N ASP A 150 26.26 13.88 14.54
CA ASP A 150 25.63 13.39 15.76
C ASP A 150 24.12 13.60 15.74
N ARG A 151 23.66 14.75 15.23
CA ARG A 151 22.24 15.04 15.01
C ARG A 151 21.59 14.04 14.05
N TYR A 152 22.13 13.86 12.84
CA TYR A 152 21.53 12.95 11.86
C TYR A 152 21.56 11.49 12.33
N VAL A 153 22.68 11.05 12.90
CA VAL A 153 22.84 9.69 13.43
C VAL A 153 21.87 9.44 14.59
N SER A 154 21.73 10.38 15.53
CA SER A 154 20.78 10.25 16.64
C SER A 154 19.34 10.20 16.14
N VAL A 155 18.97 11.04 15.17
CA VAL A 155 17.63 11.02 14.54
C VAL A 155 17.30 9.65 13.94
N PHE A 156 18.21 9.04 13.18
CA PHE A 156 17.98 7.70 12.63
C PHE A 156 17.72 6.66 13.74
N PHE A 157 18.51 6.69 14.81
CA PHE A 157 18.35 5.77 15.94
C PHE A 157 17.13 6.08 16.83
N GLU A 158 16.67 7.33 16.90
CA GLU A 158 15.44 7.75 17.59
C GLU A 158 14.15 7.41 16.82
N LYS A 159 14.17 7.47 15.48
CA LYS A 159 12.94 7.52 14.68
C LYS A 159 12.74 6.39 13.68
N ILE A 160 13.80 5.69 13.25
CA ILE A 160 13.72 4.64 12.22
C ILE A 160 14.19 3.28 12.76
N HIS A 161 15.30 3.26 13.50
CA HIS A 161 15.82 2.03 14.12
C HIS A 161 14.86 1.31 15.09
N PRO A 162 13.96 1.98 15.87
CA PRO A 162 13.07 1.26 16.80
C PRO A 162 12.08 0.30 16.13
N ILE A 163 11.71 0.54 14.86
CA ILE A 163 10.88 -0.39 14.06
C ILE A 163 11.70 -1.23 13.08
N TYR A 164 12.85 -0.72 12.62
CA TYR A 164 13.80 -1.46 11.79
C TYR A 164 15.19 -1.53 12.46
N PRO A 165 15.36 -2.34 13.53
CA PRO A 165 16.59 -2.42 14.33
C PRO A 165 17.71 -3.19 13.61
N LEU A 166 18.22 -2.59 12.54
CA LEU A 166 19.21 -3.15 11.61
C LEU A 166 20.63 -3.27 12.17
N PHE A 167 20.97 -2.55 13.25
CA PHE A 167 22.34 -2.41 13.74
C PHE A 167 22.47 -2.57 15.25
N ASP A 168 23.65 -2.98 15.68
CA ASP A 168 24.19 -2.66 17.00
C ASP A 168 24.50 -1.15 17.02
N ILE A 169 23.88 -0.41 17.96
CA ILE A 169 23.87 1.06 17.95
C ILE A 169 25.27 1.62 18.18
N ASP A 170 25.97 1.12 19.21
CA ASP A 170 27.26 1.66 19.62
C ASP A 170 28.37 1.29 18.64
N LYS A 171 28.35 0.06 18.09
CA LYS A 171 29.27 -0.34 17.02
C LYS A 171 29.07 0.49 15.76
N MET A 172 27.83 0.76 15.35
CA MET A 172 27.57 1.55 14.15
C MET A 172 27.91 3.04 14.36
N LYS A 173 27.59 3.62 15.52
CA LYS A 173 28.06 4.98 15.90
C LYS A 173 29.60 5.06 15.85
N SER A 174 30.30 4.12 16.50
CA SER A 174 31.77 4.07 16.48
C SER A 174 32.35 3.87 15.07
N THR A 175 31.63 3.19 14.17
CA THR A 175 32.04 3.01 12.76
C THR A 175 31.90 4.33 11.98
N ILE A 176 30.81 5.07 12.19
CA ILE A 176 30.57 6.38 11.58
C ILE A 176 31.61 7.41 12.08
N GLU A 177 31.93 7.40 13.38
CA GLU A 177 33.01 8.21 13.95
C GLU A 177 34.37 7.85 13.36
N HIS A 178 34.67 6.56 13.21
CA HIS A 178 35.91 6.12 12.58
C HIS A 178 36.03 6.64 11.14
N PHE A 179 34.97 6.52 10.33
CA PHE A 179 34.98 7.05 8.96
C PHE A 179 35.13 8.57 8.91
N ALA A 180 34.50 9.31 9.83
CA ALA A 180 34.67 10.77 9.94
C ALA A 180 36.07 11.20 10.42
N SER A 181 36.84 10.30 11.05
CA SER A 181 38.23 10.54 11.48
C SER A 181 39.28 10.28 10.40
N LEU A 182 38.91 9.68 9.25
CA LEU A 182 39.86 9.34 8.20
C LEU A 182 40.23 10.57 7.35
N PRO A 183 41.51 10.74 6.95
CA PRO A 183 41.94 11.84 6.09
C PRO A 183 41.46 11.71 4.63
N SER A 184 40.92 10.55 4.25
CA SER A 184 40.26 10.31 2.96
C SER A 184 39.48 9.00 2.99
N LEU A 185 38.19 9.04 2.67
CA LEU A 185 37.36 7.83 2.55
C LEU A 185 37.83 6.88 1.43
N LYS A 186 38.70 7.34 0.53
CA LYS A 186 39.31 6.54 -0.54
C LYS A 186 40.38 5.55 -0.04
N SER A 187 40.79 5.61 1.24
CA SER A 187 41.70 4.62 1.84
C SER A 187 40.98 3.45 2.52
N LEU A 188 39.65 3.41 2.50
CA LEU A 188 38.85 2.29 3.02
C LEU A 188 39.06 1.03 2.18
N SER A 189 39.03 -0.13 2.83
CA SER A 189 39.06 -1.41 2.11
C SER A 189 37.73 -1.67 1.39
N HIS A 190 37.75 -2.48 0.33
CA HIS A 190 36.54 -2.86 -0.40
C HIS A 190 35.51 -3.58 0.50
N GLU A 191 35.96 -4.26 1.56
CA GLU A 191 35.14 -4.92 2.58
C GLU A 191 34.36 -3.93 3.45
N GLN A 192 34.88 -2.72 3.63
CA GLN A 192 34.22 -1.63 4.36
C GLN A 192 33.16 -0.90 3.51
N GLY A 193 33.09 -1.16 2.19
CA GLY A 193 32.15 -0.52 1.26
C GLY A 193 30.68 -0.55 1.73
N PRO A 194 30.11 -1.73 2.09
CA PRO A 194 28.74 -1.81 2.61
C PRO A 194 28.51 -1.06 3.93
N LEU A 195 29.54 -0.93 4.78
CA LEU A 195 29.46 -0.13 6.00
C LEU A 195 29.49 1.38 5.69
N LEU A 196 30.31 1.84 4.74
CA LEU A 196 30.31 3.23 4.27
C LEU A 196 28.96 3.61 3.64
N VAL A 197 28.40 2.72 2.81
CA VAL A 197 27.05 2.90 2.25
C VAL A 197 26.00 2.96 3.36
N SER A 198 26.10 2.11 4.39
CA SER A 198 25.22 2.17 5.56
C SER A 198 25.35 3.49 6.32
N ALA A 199 26.57 4.02 6.47
CA ALA A 199 26.82 5.32 7.10
C ALA A 199 26.18 6.47 6.31
N TYR A 200 26.39 6.52 4.98
CA TYR A 200 25.74 7.52 4.13
C TYR A 200 24.21 7.43 4.17
N LEU A 201 23.63 6.23 4.16
CA LEU A 201 22.17 6.05 4.22
C LEU A 201 21.59 6.45 5.60
N ILE A 202 22.31 6.19 6.70
CA ILE A 202 21.94 6.69 8.04
C ILE A 202 21.95 8.22 8.08
N LEU A 203 22.97 8.88 7.49
CA LEU A 203 23.04 10.34 7.39
C LEU A 203 21.94 10.91 6.50
N SER A 204 21.66 10.25 5.37
CA SER A 204 20.61 10.63 4.42
C SER A 204 19.22 10.61 5.06
N LEU A 205 18.87 9.49 5.70
CA LEU A 205 17.64 9.32 6.46
C LEU A 205 17.56 10.31 7.64
N GLY A 206 18.65 10.45 8.40
CA GLY A 206 18.71 11.37 9.54
C GLY A 206 18.54 12.85 9.19
N ALA A 207 18.89 13.25 7.96
CA ALA A 207 18.62 14.58 7.42
C ALA A 207 17.15 14.75 6.98
N ASP A 208 16.62 13.77 6.23
CA ASP A 208 15.26 13.80 5.68
C ASP A 208 14.14 13.58 6.72
N GLU A 209 14.43 12.91 7.85
CA GLU A 209 13.44 12.52 8.88
C GLU A 209 12.90 13.70 9.69
N ARG A 210 13.73 14.72 9.97
CA ARG A 210 13.30 15.99 10.63
C ARG A 210 12.98 17.10 9.61
N SER A 211 12.59 16.75 8.38
CA SER A 211 12.28 17.70 7.31
C SER A 211 10.98 17.36 6.56
N PRO A 212 10.09 18.34 6.30
CA PRO A 212 8.85 18.10 5.56
C PRO A 212 9.10 17.84 4.06
N ARG A 213 10.29 18.15 3.55
CA ARG A 213 10.72 17.95 2.16
C ARG A 213 12.04 17.18 2.11
N ILE A 214 12.33 16.57 0.96
CA ILE A 214 13.67 16.04 0.65
C ILE A 214 14.74 17.12 0.92
N THR A 215 15.82 16.75 1.60
CA THR A 215 16.92 17.66 1.98
C THR A 215 18.12 17.53 1.05
N VAL A 216 18.90 18.60 0.93
CA VAL A 216 20.12 18.63 0.11
C VAL A 216 21.15 17.61 0.62
N ASP A 217 21.44 17.57 1.93
CA ASP A 217 22.32 16.54 2.51
C ASP A 217 21.71 15.13 2.39
N GLY A 218 20.39 15.00 2.56
CA GLY A 218 19.66 13.76 2.29
C GLY A 218 19.94 13.19 0.90
N THR A 219 19.83 14.03 -0.13
CA THR A 219 20.08 13.66 -1.52
C THR A 219 21.56 13.40 -1.79
N LYS A 220 22.44 14.30 -1.36
CA LYS A 220 23.91 14.16 -1.45
C LYS A 220 24.41 12.81 -0.92
N TYR A 221 23.95 12.39 0.26
CA TYR A 221 24.37 11.12 0.84
C TYR A 221 23.63 9.91 0.25
N LEU A 222 22.38 10.04 -0.22
CA LEU A 222 21.68 8.98 -0.96
C LEU A 222 22.34 8.69 -2.31
N GLU A 223 22.72 9.74 -3.06
CA GLU A 223 23.39 9.61 -4.36
C GLU A 223 24.80 9.02 -4.22
N ALA A 224 25.56 9.44 -3.18
CA ALA A 224 26.85 8.84 -2.85
C ALA A 224 26.72 7.35 -2.48
N ALA A 225 25.72 6.99 -1.68
CA ALA A 225 25.39 5.59 -1.40
C ALA A 225 25.04 4.84 -2.69
N ALA A 226 24.14 5.37 -3.51
CA ALA A 226 23.65 4.73 -4.73
C ALA A 226 24.75 4.53 -5.78
N GLY A 227 25.68 5.49 -5.94
CA GLY A 227 26.88 5.35 -6.77
C GLY A 227 27.83 4.24 -6.32
N LEU A 228 27.76 3.83 -5.05
CA LEU A 228 28.51 2.71 -4.48
C LEU A 228 27.73 1.39 -4.44
N LEU A 229 26.48 1.33 -4.92
CA LEU A 229 25.62 0.13 -4.87
C LEU A 229 26.31 -1.11 -5.47
N GLY A 230 27.09 -0.96 -6.54
CA GLY A 230 27.86 -2.05 -7.14
C GLY A 230 28.82 -2.75 -6.15
N HIS A 231 29.46 -2.00 -5.25
CA HIS A 231 30.32 -2.56 -4.20
C HIS A 231 29.51 -3.36 -3.15
N VAL A 232 28.24 -3.01 -2.94
CA VAL A 232 27.34 -3.73 -2.05
C VAL A 232 26.91 -5.07 -2.66
N VAL A 233 26.67 -5.11 -3.98
CA VAL A 233 26.29 -6.34 -4.68
C VAL A 233 27.42 -7.37 -4.71
N VAL A 234 28.67 -6.93 -4.94
CA VAL A 234 29.82 -7.85 -5.03
C VAL A 234 30.38 -8.29 -3.67
N MET A 235 29.90 -7.71 -2.56
CA MET A 235 30.27 -8.11 -1.19
C MET A 235 29.05 -8.65 -0.40
N PRO A 236 28.46 -9.80 -0.81
CA PRO A 236 27.16 -10.29 -0.33
C PRO A 236 27.21 -10.91 1.08
N TYR A 237 27.53 -10.09 2.07
CA TYR A 237 27.60 -10.44 3.49
C TYR A 237 26.58 -9.64 4.32
N LEU A 238 26.55 -9.82 5.64
CA LEU A 238 25.54 -9.22 6.53
C LEU A 238 25.42 -7.69 6.36
N HIS A 239 26.56 -6.99 6.25
CA HIS A 239 26.60 -5.54 6.01
C HIS A 239 25.97 -5.12 4.67
N ALA A 240 25.98 -5.98 3.65
CA ALA A 240 25.27 -5.72 2.39
C ALA A 240 23.76 -5.91 2.53
N VAL A 241 23.30 -6.91 3.31
CA VAL A 241 21.87 -7.04 3.66
C VAL A 241 21.39 -5.79 4.41
N GLN A 242 22.14 -5.33 5.41
CA GLN A 242 21.83 -4.12 6.18
C GLN A 242 21.80 -2.86 5.30
N ALA A 243 22.81 -2.67 4.43
CA ALA A 243 22.86 -1.55 3.49
C ALA A 243 21.69 -1.56 2.47
N LEU A 244 21.32 -2.73 1.95
CA LEU A 244 20.21 -2.87 1.00
C LEU A 244 18.84 -2.64 1.66
N LEU A 245 18.65 -3.05 2.91
CA LEU A 245 17.44 -2.73 3.68
C LEU A 245 17.36 -1.23 4.03
N LEU A 246 18.49 -0.58 4.32
CA LEU A 246 18.55 0.89 4.44
C LEU A 246 18.17 1.59 3.12
N PHE A 247 18.62 1.11 1.96
CA PHE A 247 18.17 1.61 0.67
C PHE A 247 16.66 1.44 0.49
N THR A 248 16.10 0.28 0.85
CA THR A 248 14.65 0.06 0.79
C THR A 248 13.89 1.11 1.59
N ILE A 249 14.32 1.38 2.83
CA ILE A 249 13.70 2.41 3.68
C ILE A 249 13.85 3.81 3.06
N ALA A 250 15.05 4.18 2.62
CA ALA A 250 15.33 5.50 2.03
C ALA A 250 14.57 5.76 0.71
N TYR A 251 14.44 4.74 -0.15
CA TYR A 251 13.67 4.86 -1.39
C TYR A 251 12.16 4.95 -1.10
N ARG A 252 11.61 4.13 -0.18
CA ARG A 252 10.20 4.25 0.21
C ARG A 252 9.89 5.62 0.83
N GLY A 253 10.74 6.14 1.71
CA GLY A 253 10.60 7.48 2.32
C GLY A 253 10.69 8.67 1.34
N ARG A 254 10.96 8.39 0.05
CA ARG A 254 10.93 9.33 -1.08
C ARG A 254 9.90 8.93 -2.16
N ASN A 255 8.97 8.03 -1.82
CA ASN A 255 7.98 7.41 -2.72
C ASN A 255 8.59 6.79 -3.99
N ARG A 256 9.78 6.18 -3.88
CA ARG A 256 10.46 5.43 -4.93
C ARG A 256 10.35 3.91 -4.71
N ASP A 257 9.12 3.42 -4.53
CA ASP A 257 8.84 2.02 -4.17
C ASP A 257 9.38 0.99 -5.17
N GLY A 258 9.60 1.37 -6.44
CA GLY A 258 10.25 0.52 -7.43
C GLY A 258 11.70 0.22 -7.09
N LEU A 259 12.50 1.25 -6.80
CA LEU A 259 13.88 1.10 -6.31
C LEU A 259 13.93 0.41 -4.93
N GLY A 260 12.94 0.69 -4.07
CA GLY A 260 12.77 0.00 -2.80
C GLY A 260 12.58 -1.51 -2.99
N TRP A 261 11.73 -1.91 -3.93
CA TRP A 261 11.44 -3.31 -4.25
C TRP A 261 12.67 -4.05 -4.78
N GLN A 262 13.46 -3.43 -5.68
CA GLN A 262 14.69 -4.04 -6.18
C GLN A 262 15.69 -4.29 -5.05
N THR A 263 15.94 -3.27 -4.21
CA THR A 263 16.90 -3.39 -3.10
C THR A 263 16.43 -4.36 -2.01
N ALA A 264 15.13 -4.45 -1.74
CA ALA A 264 14.56 -5.48 -0.87
C ALA A 264 14.81 -6.89 -1.43
N GLY A 265 14.51 -7.13 -2.72
CA GLY A 265 14.76 -8.42 -3.38
C GLY A 265 16.24 -8.82 -3.39
N MET A 266 17.14 -7.85 -3.55
CA MET A 266 18.60 -8.07 -3.44
C MET A 266 19.01 -8.44 -2.00
N ALA A 267 18.52 -7.70 -0.99
CA ALA A 267 18.76 -8.00 0.42
C ALA A 267 18.27 -9.41 0.80
N ILE A 268 17.08 -9.78 0.33
CA ILE A 268 16.44 -11.07 0.57
C ILE A 268 17.23 -12.22 -0.06
N ARG A 269 17.70 -12.07 -1.31
CA ARG A 269 18.56 -13.08 -1.95
C ARG A 269 19.87 -13.32 -1.20
N ILE A 270 20.51 -12.26 -0.69
CA ILE A 270 21.72 -12.39 0.13
C ILE A 270 21.39 -12.97 1.52
N ALA A 271 20.25 -12.59 2.12
CA ALA A 271 19.77 -13.17 3.37
C ALA A 271 19.44 -14.68 3.24
N PHE A 272 19.03 -15.14 2.05
CA PHE A 272 18.90 -16.57 1.74
C PHE A 272 20.26 -17.28 1.68
N THR A 273 21.27 -16.76 0.98
CA THR A 273 22.59 -17.40 0.89
C THR A 273 23.35 -17.42 2.21
N LEU A 274 23.21 -16.38 3.04
CA LEU A 274 23.72 -16.34 4.43
C LEU A 274 22.89 -17.20 5.41
N GLY A 275 21.78 -17.80 4.95
CA GLY A 275 20.93 -18.65 5.78
C GLY A 275 20.17 -17.91 6.88
N LEU A 276 20.00 -16.58 6.79
CA LEU A 276 19.36 -15.76 7.85
C LEU A 276 17.97 -16.30 8.21
N HIS A 277 17.20 -16.68 7.18
CA HIS A 277 15.88 -17.31 7.24
C HIS A 277 15.77 -18.60 8.10
N ARG A 278 16.88 -19.27 8.43
CA ARG A 278 16.90 -20.51 9.23
C ARG A 278 17.21 -20.27 10.71
N HIS A 279 17.43 -19.00 11.11
CA HIS A 279 17.65 -18.61 12.49
C HIS A 279 16.30 -18.46 13.22
N SER A 280 15.73 -19.60 13.57
CA SER A 280 14.54 -19.69 14.41
C SER A 280 14.84 -19.34 15.87
N HIS A 281 13.90 -18.70 16.56
CA HIS A 281 13.90 -18.64 18.02
C HIS A 281 13.43 -19.97 18.63
N ARG A 282 12.35 -20.57 18.10
CA ARG A 282 11.73 -21.81 18.64
C ARG A 282 12.48 -23.09 18.27
N SER A 283 13.22 -23.10 17.17
CA SER A 283 13.87 -24.30 16.63
C SER A 283 15.20 -23.95 15.95
N PRO A 284 16.17 -23.36 16.68
CA PRO A 284 17.43 -22.91 16.11
C PRO A 284 18.17 -24.08 15.45
N SER A 285 18.50 -23.94 14.16
CA SER A 285 19.18 -25.01 13.42
C SER A 285 20.63 -25.14 13.85
N ASN A 286 20.96 -26.29 14.45
CA ASN A 286 22.34 -26.64 14.84
C ASN A 286 23.31 -26.73 13.65
N GLN A 287 22.80 -26.79 12.41
CA GLN A 287 23.58 -26.91 11.17
C GLN A 287 24.15 -25.58 10.65
N HIS A 288 24.24 -24.55 11.49
CA HIS A 288 24.72 -23.21 11.11
C HIS A 288 26.13 -22.94 11.63
N ALA A 289 26.90 -22.15 10.88
CA ALA A 289 28.22 -21.69 11.33
C ALA A 289 28.13 -20.77 12.58
N VAL A 290 26.99 -20.08 12.76
CA VAL A 290 26.78 -19.09 13.83
C VAL A 290 26.23 -19.78 15.08
N GLN A 291 27.14 -20.19 15.96
CA GLN A 291 26.82 -20.97 17.17
C GLN A 291 26.51 -20.10 18.42
N ASN A 292 26.81 -18.80 18.39
CA ASN A 292 26.43 -17.84 19.45
C ASN A 292 24.91 -17.55 19.42
N LYS A 293 24.22 -17.61 20.57
CA LYS A 293 22.79 -17.28 20.68
C LYS A 293 22.52 -15.83 20.25
N THR A 294 23.32 -14.86 20.70
CA THR A 294 23.08 -13.43 20.43
C THR A 294 23.12 -13.13 18.93
N ASP A 295 24.12 -13.66 18.23
CA ASP A 295 24.28 -13.42 16.79
C ASP A 295 23.17 -14.11 15.98
N ARG A 296 22.71 -15.30 16.39
CA ARG A 296 21.51 -15.93 15.79
C ARG A 296 20.25 -15.09 15.98
N LEU A 297 20.03 -14.54 17.17
CA LEU A 297 18.86 -13.70 17.45
C LEU A 297 18.92 -12.35 16.69
N PHE A 298 20.12 -11.83 16.45
CA PHE A 298 20.35 -10.67 15.58
C PHE A 298 20.06 -11.01 14.10
N HIS A 299 20.55 -12.14 13.60
CA HIS A 299 20.24 -12.62 12.23
C HIS A 299 18.74 -12.85 12.01
N ALA A 300 18.04 -13.42 13.00
CA ALA A 300 16.59 -13.59 12.98
C ALA A 300 15.84 -12.25 12.94
N ARG A 301 16.32 -11.22 13.64
CA ARG A 301 15.80 -9.85 13.61
C ARG A 301 15.99 -9.19 12.23
N ILE A 302 17.16 -9.32 11.60
CA ILE A 302 17.38 -8.84 10.23
C ILE A 302 16.44 -9.55 9.24
N TRP A 303 16.26 -10.86 9.39
CA TRP A 303 15.32 -11.63 8.58
C TRP A 303 13.86 -11.18 8.79
N ALA A 304 13.44 -10.89 10.02
CA ALA A 304 12.12 -10.35 10.29
C ALA A 304 11.87 -8.99 9.60
N ILE A 305 12.89 -8.13 9.51
CA ILE A 305 12.82 -6.86 8.77
C ILE A 305 12.63 -7.12 7.26
N CYS A 306 13.35 -8.11 6.69
CA CYS A 306 13.11 -8.57 5.32
C CYS A 306 11.65 -9.01 5.11
N CYS A 307 11.10 -9.82 6.02
CA CYS A 307 9.69 -10.25 5.95
C CYS A 307 8.70 -9.08 6.00
N CYS A 308 8.91 -8.12 6.92
CA CYS A 308 8.01 -6.98 7.07
C CYS A 308 8.02 -6.09 5.81
N LEU A 309 9.21 -5.75 5.32
CA LEU A 309 9.34 -4.90 4.12
C LEU A 309 8.78 -5.60 2.87
N GLU A 310 9.10 -6.89 2.63
CA GLU A 310 8.56 -7.59 1.45
C GLU A 310 7.04 -7.72 1.49
N LYS A 311 6.43 -8.05 2.65
CA LYS A 311 4.98 -8.28 2.73
C LYS A 311 4.14 -7.00 2.69
N MET A 312 4.62 -5.91 3.30
CA MET A 312 4.06 -4.57 3.11
C MET A 312 4.06 -4.19 1.61
N MET A 313 5.23 -4.29 0.96
CA MET A 313 5.35 -3.90 -0.45
C MET A 313 4.62 -4.87 -1.40
N GLN A 314 4.52 -6.16 -1.06
CA GLN A 314 3.72 -7.15 -1.80
C GLN A 314 2.25 -6.72 -1.81
N LEU A 315 1.71 -6.36 -0.64
CA LEU A 315 0.32 -5.91 -0.51
C LEU A 315 0.08 -4.58 -1.24
N GLU A 316 1.03 -3.64 -1.18
CA GLU A 316 0.92 -2.32 -1.82
C GLU A 316 1.05 -2.34 -3.35
N SER A 317 1.81 -3.28 -3.91
CA SER A 317 2.17 -3.29 -5.35
C SER A 317 1.63 -4.47 -6.15
N GLY A 318 1.21 -5.55 -5.48
CA GLY A 318 0.77 -6.81 -6.11
C GLY A 318 1.89 -7.60 -6.76
N ARG A 319 3.16 -7.25 -6.52
CA ARG A 319 4.33 -7.92 -7.12
C ARG A 319 4.58 -9.29 -6.48
N PRO A 320 5.04 -10.31 -7.23
CA PRO A 320 5.33 -11.63 -6.68
C PRO A 320 6.44 -11.61 -5.63
N ALA A 321 6.14 -12.05 -4.40
CA ALA A 321 7.09 -12.13 -3.29
C ALA A 321 8.00 -13.37 -3.35
N THR A 322 9.20 -13.25 -2.79
CA THR A 322 10.19 -14.33 -2.67
C THR A 322 10.00 -15.14 -1.38
N ILE A 323 9.67 -14.47 -0.28
CA ILE A 323 9.43 -15.10 1.02
C ILE A 323 8.00 -15.64 1.01
N LEU A 324 7.83 -16.93 0.71
CA LEU A 324 6.49 -17.53 0.63
C LEU A 324 5.74 -17.45 1.97
N ASN A 325 6.34 -18.00 3.03
CA ASN A 325 5.75 -18.08 4.36
C ASN A 325 6.49 -17.17 5.36
N VAL A 326 5.73 -16.46 6.19
CA VAL A 326 6.24 -15.70 7.35
C VAL A 326 5.58 -16.29 8.59
N ASP A 327 6.38 -16.59 9.61
CA ASP A 327 5.92 -17.13 10.88
C ASP A 327 6.53 -16.29 12.02
N ARG A 328 5.72 -15.37 12.57
CA ARG A 328 6.09 -14.50 13.69
C ARG A 328 6.65 -15.32 14.86
N ASP A 329 5.93 -16.38 15.18
CA ASP A 329 6.07 -17.22 16.36
C ASP A 329 7.36 -18.06 16.30
N HIS A 330 7.79 -18.45 15.10
CA HIS A 330 9.05 -19.15 14.85
C HIS A 330 10.27 -18.20 14.85
N MET A 331 10.09 -16.94 14.44
CA MET A 331 11.21 -16.03 14.11
C MET A 331 11.54 -14.97 15.17
N ILE A 332 10.56 -14.49 15.96
CA ILE A 332 10.80 -13.56 17.08
C ILE A 332 10.23 -14.11 18.39
N GLY A 333 11.11 -14.36 19.36
CA GLY A 333 10.75 -14.70 20.73
C GLY A 333 10.87 -13.56 21.75
N PRO A 334 10.45 -13.77 23.00
CA PRO A 334 10.52 -12.76 24.06
C PRO A 334 11.96 -12.27 24.32
N ASP A 335 12.95 -13.15 24.17
CA ASP A 335 14.39 -12.85 24.31
C ASP A 335 14.93 -11.80 23.31
N GLN A 336 14.19 -11.48 22.24
CA GLN A 336 14.61 -10.54 21.19
C GLN A 336 14.08 -9.11 21.38
N ARG A 337 13.22 -8.87 22.36
CA ARG A 337 12.57 -7.59 22.58
C ARG A 337 13.60 -6.48 22.82
N PRO A 338 13.54 -5.35 22.10
CA PRO A 338 14.35 -4.18 22.43
C PRO A 338 13.90 -3.58 23.78
N PRO A 339 14.72 -2.72 24.41
CA PRO A 339 14.24 -1.87 25.50
C PRO A 339 13.08 -0.99 25.00
N GLY A 340 11.91 -1.08 25.65
CA GLY A 340 10.69 -0.38 25.24
C GLY A 340 9.72 -1.26 24.45
N HIS A 341 9.07 -0.69 23.43
CA HIS A 341 8.01 -1.33 22.65
C HIS A 341 8.55 -2.06 21.43
N ASP A 342 8.17 -3.34 21.24
CA ASP A 342 8.63 -4.17 20.12
C ASP A 342 7.74 -4.00 18.88
N PHE A 343 7.85 -2.84 18.23
CA PHE A 343 7.13 -2.54 17.00
C PHE A 343 7.44 -3.53 15.87
N LEU A 344 8.64 -4.14 15.85
CA LEU A 344 9.01 -5.16 14.88
C LEU A 344 8.23 -6.47 15.12
N GLN A 345 8.04 -6.92 16.37
CA GLN A 345 7.23 -8.09 16.69
C GLN A 345 5.76 -7.92 16.25
N TRP A 346 5.18 -6.73 16.41
CA TRP A 346 3.82 -6.46 15.94
C TRP A 346 3.75 -6.36 14.40
N HIS A 347 4.70 -5.65 13.77
CA HIS A 347 4.79 -5.57 12.31
C HIS A 347 4.96 -6.95 11.67
N MET A 348 5.79 -7.83 12.26
CA MET A 348 5.98 -9.19 11.77
C MET A 348 4.70 -10.04 11.88
N GLY A 349 3.93 -9.86 12.96
CA GLY A 349 2.60 -10.46 13.08
C GLY A 349 1.65 -10.01 11.97
N LEU A 350 1.69 -8.73 11.60
CA LEU A 350 0.89 -8.21 10.49
C LEU A 350 1.37 -8.74 9.14
N ALA A 351 2.68 -8.74 8.89
CA ALA A 351 3.32 -9.23 7.67
C ALA A 351 2.94 -10.68 7.34
N GLN A 352 2.78 -11.53 8.37
CA GLN A 352 2.25 -12.88 8.23
C GLN A 352 0.84 -12.89 7.62
N TYR A 353 -0.08 -12.05 8.11
CA TYR A 353 -1.42 -11.94 7.55
C TYR A 353 -1.45 -11.25 6.19
N GLN A 354 -0.63 -10.21 5.96
CA GLN A 354 -0.48 -9.58 4.65
C GLN A 354 -0.06 -10.60 3.58
N GLY A 355 0.94 -11.44 3.87
CA GLY A 355 1.36 -12.53 2.98
C GLY A 355 0.27 -13.55 2.69
N LEU A 356 -0.49 -13.97 3.72
CA LEU A 356 -1.63 -14.89 3.56
C LEU A 356 -2.77 -14.27 2.75
N ILE A 357 -3.06 -12.98 2.91
CA ILE A 357 -4.06 -12.24 2.13
C ILE A 357 -3.61 -12.12 0.67
N CYS A 358 -2.34 -11.81 0.41
CA CYS A 358 -1.80 -11.78 -0.95
C CYS A 358 -1.90 -13.15 -1.64
N GLN A 359 -1.61 -14.25 -0.92
CA GLN A 359 -1.78 -15.60 -1.45
C GLN A 359 -3.26 -15.94 -1.71
N HIS A 360 -4.14 -15.62 -0.77
CA HIS A 360 -5.58 -15.89 -0.86
C HIS A 360 -6.26 -15.18 -2.04
N ILE A 361 -5.92 -13.90 -2.25
CA ILE A 361 -6.60 -13.04 -3.22
C ILE A 361 -5.92 -13.03 -4.60
N TYR A 362 -4.58 -13.10 -4.65
CA TYR A 362 -3.79 -12.95 -5.89
C TYR A 362 -2.90 -14.16 -6.21
N GLY A 363 -3.00 -15.26 -5.45
CA GLY A 363 -2.27 -16.51 -5.69
C GLY A 363 -3.06 -17.58 -6.45
N HIS A 364 -4.22 -17.22 -7.01
CA HIS A 364 -5.15 -18.12 -7.71
C HIS A 364 -5.76 -17.41 -8.93
N LYS A 365 -5.98 -18.15 -10.02
CA LYS A 365 -6.59 -17.62 -11.25
C LYS A 365 -8.13 -17.58 -11.18
N PRO A 366 -8.81 -16.85 -12.08
CA PRO A 366 -10.23 -17.03 -12.38
C PRO A 366 -10.63 -18.50 -12.49
N GLY A 367 -11.66 -18.90 -11.72
CA GLY A 367 -12.21 -20.26 -11.74
C GLY A 367 -11.40 -21.36 -11.01
N GLU A 368 -10.18 -21.10 -10.52
CA GLU A 368 -9.40 -22.10 -9.75
C GLU A 368 -9.98 -22.40 -8.35
N ARG A 369 -10.90 -21.57 -7.85
CA ARG A 369 -11.55 -21.69 -6.53
C ARG A 369 -13.04 -21.40 -6.63
N THR A 370 -13.84 -22.08 -5.80
CA THR A 370 -15.27 -21.78 -5.64
C THR A 370 -15.48 -20.51 -4.80
N ALA A 371 -16.63 -19.85 -5.01
CA ALA A 371 -17.06 -18.73 -4.18
C ALA A 371 -17.10 -19.07 -2.68
N GLN A 372 -17.52 -20.29 -2.34
CA GLN A 372 -17.55 -20.77 -0.96
C GLN A 372 -16.14 -20.79 -0.33
N GLU A 373 -15.14 -21.30 -1.05
CA GLU A 373 -13.75 -21.34 -0.58
C GLU A 373 -13.18 -19.93 -0.47
N ILE A 374 -13.48 -19.03 -1.40
CA ILE A 374 -13.02 -17.64 -1.35
C ILE A 374 -13.59 -16.96 -0.09
N LEU A 375 -14.91 -16.94 0.06
CA LEU A 375 -15.59 -16.31 1.20
C LEU A 375 -15.21 -16.94 2.55
N SER A 376 -14.98 -18.26 2.60
CA SER A 376 -14.54 -18.96 3.82
C SER A 376 -13.16 -18.50 4.29
N ASP A 377 -12.19 -18.39 3.37
CA ASP A 377 -10.86 -17.86 3.68
C ASP A 377 -10.90 -16.36 4.01
N THR A 378 -11.74 -15.58 3.32
CA THR A 378 -11.94 -14.16 3.63
C THR A 378 -12.38 -13.98 5.09
N ALA A 379 -13.40 -14.72 5.54
CA ALA A 379 -13.88 -14.70 6.92
C ALA A 379 -12.87 -15.28 7.94
N ARG A 380 -12.02 -16.24 7.53
CA ARG A 380 -10.94 -16.79 8.37
C ARG A 380 -9.83 -15.76 8.59
N LEU A 381 -9.39 -15.08 7.54
CA LEU A 381 -8.33 -14.08 7.60
C LEU A 381 -8.78 -12.79 8.29
N ASP A 382 -10.03 -12.38 8.09
CA ASP A 382 -10.63 -11.24 8.79
C ASP A 382 -10.65 -11.44 10.32
N ARG A 383 -11.13 -12.60 10.79
CA ARG A 383 -11.06 -12.97 12.22
C ARG A 383 -9.62 -13.06 12.75
N SER A 384 -8.68 -13.43 11.89
CA SER A 384 -7.26 -13.50 12.25
C SER A 384 -6.63 -12.10 12.41
N LEU A 385 -6.91 -11.17 11.49
CA LEU A 385 -6.53 -9.76 11.60
C LEU A 385 -7.14 -9.10 12.84
N LEU A 386 -8.43 -9.34 13.11
CA LEU A 386 -9.09 -8.87 14.33
C LEU A 386 -8.43 -9.42 15.60
N SER A 387 -7.94 -10.67 15.58
CA SER A 387 -7.22 -11.21 16.73
C SER A 387 -5.84 -10.57 16.89
N TRP A 388 -5.08 -10.40 15.81
CA TRP A 388 -3.78 -9.70 15.84
C TRP A 388 -3.90 -8.28 16.39
N ALA A 389 -4.96 -7.53 16.03
CA ALA A 389 -5.16 -6.18 16.57
C ALA A 389 -5.38 -6.17 18.09
N ARG A 390 -5.94 -7.24 18.67
CA ARG A 390 -6.06 -7.39 20.13
C ARG A 390 -4.74 -7.72 20.82
N ASP A 391 -3.84 -8.44 20.16
CA ASP A 391 -2.46 -8.71 20.64
C ASP A 391 -1.63 -7.42 20.78
N VAL A 392 -1.98 -6.35 20.05
CA VAL A 392 -1.35 -5.02 20.18
C VAL A 392 -1.86 -4.30 21.43
N PRO A 393 -0.99 -3.70 22.27
CA PRO A 393 -1.40 -2.93 23.45
C PRO A 393 -2.25 -1.71 23.09
N GLU A 394 -3.14 -1.33 23.99
CA GLU A 394 -4.23 -0.37 23.74
C GLU A 394 -3.76 1.00 23.23
N ALA A 395 -2.66 1.55 23.75
CA ALA A 395 -2.10 2.83 23.29
C ALA A 395 -1.60 2.84 21.83
N PHE A 396 -1.42 1.66 21.24
CA PHE A 396 -0.91 1.45 19.87
C PHE A 396 -1.90 0.66 18.99
N ARG A 397 -3.10 0.34 19.50
CA ARG A 397 -4.01 -0.64 18.90
C ARG A 397 -4.77 -0.08 17.68
N PRO A 398 -4.61 -0.68 16.48
CA PRO A 398 -5.45 -0.37 15.34
C PRO A 398 -6.93 -0.66 15.63
N GLY A 399 -7.83 0.26 15.28
CA GLY A 399 -9.26 0.19 15.59
C GLY A 399 -9.72 1.15 16.69
N ASN A 400 -8.79 1.61 17.54
CA ASN A 400 -9.02 2.63 18.57
C ASN A 400 -8.31 3.95 18.20
N ASP A 401 -8.61 5.03 18.93
CA ASP A 401 -7.79 6.24 18.92
C ASP A 401 -6.40 5.95 19.53
N LEU A 402 -5.34 6.59 18.99
CA LEU A 402 -3.96 6.28 19.36
C LEU A 402 -3.45 7.20 20.48
N PHE A 403 -3.49 6.68 21.71
CA PHE A 403 -3.11 7.37 22.95
C PHE A 403 -1.59 7.40 23.25
N CYS A 404 -0.75 6.88 22.35
CA CYS A 404 0.70 6.88 22.50
C CYS A 404 1.35 8.28 22.35
N SER A 405 2.61 8.38 22.76
CA SER A 405 3.37 9.64 22.75
C SER A 405 3.63 10.15 21.33
N ASN A 406 3.75 11.47 21.14
CA ASN A 406 4.15 12.07 19.85
C ASN A 406 5.57 11.63 19.39
N HIS A 407 6.38 11.04 20.27
CA HIS A 407 7.64 10.41 19.86
C HIS A 407 7.39 9.09 19.11
N GLU A 408 6.40 8.30 19.53
CA GLU A 408 6.10 6.95 19.01
C GLU A 408 4.94 6.91 18.01
N PHE A 409 4.13 7.97 17.94
CA PHE A 409 2.89 8.03 17.17
C PHE A 409 3.06 7.63 15.69
N HIS A 410 4.20 7.91 15.06
CA HIS A 410 4.46 7.50 13.67
C HIS A 410 4.64 5.98 13.51
N PHE A 411 5.14 5.26 14.53
CA PHE A 411 5.18 3.79 14.53
C PHE A 411 3.76 3.20 14.70
N ALA A 412 2.97 3.79 15.59
CA ALA A 412 1.57 3.41 15.85
C ALA A 412 0.68 3.63 14.61
N ALA A 413 0.86 4.78 13.96
CA ALA A 413 0.21 5.11 12.70
C ALA A 413 0.63 4.14 11.59
N LEU A 414 1.92 3.74 11.48
CA LEU A 414 2.34 2.75 10.47
C LEU A 414 1.61 1.42 10.64
N LEU A 415 1.62 0.85 11.86
CA LEU A 415 0.92 -0.42 12.15
C LEU A 415 -0.58 -0.33 11.86
N SER A 416 -1.20 0.81 12.20
CA SER A 416 -2.62 1.04 11.98
C SER A 416 -2.96 1.19 10.48
N ILE A 417 -2.20 2.00 9.74
CA ILE A 417 -2.38 2.20 8.30
C ILE A 417 -2.19 0.88 7.53
N GLN A 418 -1.16 0.10 7.86
CA GLN A 418 -0.90 -1.20 7.24
C GLN A 418 -1.99 -2.24 7.57
N TYR A 419 -2.57 -2.18 8.77
CA TYR A 419 -3.72 -3.00 9.17
C TYR A 419 -4.97 -2.65 8.36
N TYR A 420 -5.26 -1.35 8.19
CA TYR A 420 -6.38 -0.88 7.38
C TYR A 420 -6.18 -1.19 5.88
N GLN A 421 -4.96 -1.15 5.36
CA GLN A 421 -4.65 -1.65 4.00
C GLN A 421 -4.89 -3.15 3.87
N ALA A 422 -4.54 -3.96 4.88
CA ALA A 422 -4.82 -5.40 4.88
C ALA A 422 -6.33 -5.70 4.88
N LEU A 423 -7.13 -4.94 5.66
CA LEU A 423 -8.59 -5.02 5.62
C LEU A 423 -9.17 -4.59 4.26
N ILE A 424 -8.66 -3.50 3.67
CA ILE A 424 -9.10 -3.06 2.35
C ILE A 424 -8.81 -4.14 1.30
N ALA A 425 -7.57 -4.65 1.23
CA ALA A 425 -7.19 -5.66 0.25
C ALA A 425 -8.02 -6.95 0.36
N LEU A 426 -8.33 -7.37 1.59
CA LEU A 426 -9.13 -8.57 1.89
C LEU A 426 -10.61 -8.42 1.50
N HIS A 427 -11.24 -7.26 1.79
CA HIS A 427 -12.67 -7.02 1.53
C HIS A 427 -12.95 -6.31 0.19
N ARG A 428 -11.92 -5.97 -0.59
CA ARG A 428 -12.02 -5.18 -1.83
C ARG A 428 -12.97 -5.73 -2.89
N ALA A 429 -13.22 -7.03 -2.93
CA ALA A 429 -14.26 -7.59 -3.81
C ALA A 429 -15.65 -7.02 -3.49
N ALA A 430 -16.03 -6.94 -2.20
CA ALA A 430 -17.30 -6.37 -1.74
C ALA A 430 -17.40 -4.84 -1.99
N LEU A 431 -16.27 -4.14 -1.98
CA LEU A 431 -16.22 -2.71 -2.34
C LEU A 431 -16.48 -2.49 -3.83
N ILE A 432 -15.86 -3.28 -4.71
CA ILE A 432 -15.94 -3.10 -6.16
C ILE A 432 -17.29 -3.59 -6.70
N ALA A 433 -17.73 -4.78 -6.27
CA ALA A 433 -18.91 -5.46 -6.81
C ALA A 433 -20.23 -4.72 -6.48
N PRO A 434 -21.31 -4.99 -7.24
CA PRO A 434 -22.65 -4.51 -6.92
C PRO A 434 -23.13 -5.14 -5.61
N ALA A 435 -23.68 -4.31 -4.71
CA ALA A 435 -23.98 -4.74 -3.35
C ALA A 435 -25.03 -5.86 -3.29
N SER A 436 -26.07 -5.77 -4.12
CA SER A 436 -27.11 -6.81 -4.30
C SER A 436 -26.51 -8.15 -4.71
N THR A 437 -25.63 -8.16 -5.71
CA THR A 437 -25.00 -9.37 -6.25
C THR A 437 -24.04 -10.01 -5.25
N PHE A 438 -23.20 -9.22 -4.56
CA PHE A 438 -22.30 -9.73 -3.53
C PHE A 438 -23.06 -10.26 -2.29
N GLN A 439 -24.11 -9.56 -1.83
CA GLN A 439 -24.96 -10.05 -0.75
C GLN A 439 -25.67 -11.36 -1.11
N SER A 440 -26.16 -11.46 -2.35
CA SER A 440 -26.79 -12.68 -2.87
C SER A 440 -25.80 -13.85 -2.93
N GLU A 441 -24.54 -13.60 -3.30
CA GLU A 441 -23.48 -14.61 -3.31
C GLU A 441 -23.16 -15.12 -1.89
N VAL A 442 -23.02 -14.22 -0.91
CA VAL A 442 -22.83 -14.61 0.50
C VAL A 442 -24.06 -15.36 1.05
N ALA A 443 -25.27 -15.03 0.59
CA ALA A 443 -26.50 -15.68 1.02
C ALA A 443 -26.66 -17.13 0.53
N LYS A 444 -25.96 -17.55 -0.54
CA LYS A 444 -25.95 -18.95 -1.03
C LYS A 444 -25.31 -19.94 -0.05
N TYR A 445 -24.51 -19.46 0.90
CA TYR A 445 -23.66 -20.29 1.76
C TYR A 445 -23.96 -20.11 3.25
N ASN A 446 -23.72 -21.17 4.03
CA ASN A 446 -23.94 -21.18 5.46
C ASN A 446 -22.62 -20.91 6.22
N PHE A 447 -22.51 -19.72 6.80
CA PHE A 447 -21.40 -19.30 7.67
C PHE A 447 -21.92 -19.06 9.09
N ASP A 448 -21.04 -19.07 10.09
CA ASP A 448 -21.39 -18.59 11.43
C ASP A 448 -21.80 -17.11 11.40
N ASP A 449 -22.70 -16.68 12.29
CA ASP A 449 -23.31 -15.34 12.25
C ASP A 449 -22.27 -14.21 12.25
N SER A 450 -21.19 -14.35 13.01
CA SER A 450 -20.12 -13.35 13.06
C SER A 450 -19.36 -13.25 11.73
N SER A 451 -19.05 -14.38 11.10
CA SER A 451 -18.46 -14.41 9.76
C SER A 451 -19.42 -13.84 8.71
N LYS A 452 -20.70 -14.24 8.75
CA LYS A 452 -21.72 -13.81 7.79
C LYS A 452 -21.93 -12.29 7.86
N LEU A 453 -22.06 -11.73 9.07
CA LEU A 453 -22.18 -10.30 9.29
C LEU A 453 -20.96 -9.52 8.75
N ARG A 454 -19.74 -10.03 8.96
CA ARG A 454 -18.52 -9.34 8.48
C ARG A 454 -18.27 -9.48 6.98
N LEU A 455 -18.66 -10.60 6.35
CA LEU A 455 -18.66 -10.71 4.89
C LEU A 455 -19.66 -9.73 4.26
N LEU A 456 -20.90 -9.67 4.77
CA LEU A 456 -21.92 -8.73 4.29
C LEU A 456 -21.53 -7.26 4.54
N ALA A 457 -20.72 -6.98 5.57
CA ALA A 457 -20.19 -5.65 5.87
C ALA A 457 -18.91 -5.28 5.09
N GLY A 458 -18.45 -6.10 4.12
CA GLY A 458 -17.17 -5.91 3.44
C GLY A 458 -16.93 -4.52 2.85
N GLU A 459 -17.93 -3.92 2.17
CA GLU A 459 -17.84 -2.54 1.68
C GLU A 459 -17.64 -1.55 2.85
N ALA A 460 -18.46 -1.65 3.90
CA ALA A 460 -18.36 -0.77 5.07
C ALA A 460 -17.02 -0.94 5.81
N ILE A 461 -16.43 -2.14 5.80
CA ILE A 461 -15.09 -2.41 6.35
C ILE A 461 -14.01 -1.70 5.51
N CYS A 462 -14.05 -1.80 4.18
CA CYS A 462 -13.15 -1.05 3.30
C CYS A 462 -13.27 0.47 3.53
N VAL A 463 -14.49 1.01 3.58
CA VAL A 463 -14.73 2.45 3.70
C VAL A 463 -14.32 2.98 5.07
N ASN A 464 -14.63 2.26 6.16
CA ASN A 464 -14.17 2.64 7.50
C ASN A 464 -12.64 2.54 7.63
N SER A 465 -12.01 1.58 6.96
CA SER A 465 -10.55 1.47 6.88
C SER A 465 -9.94 2.67 6.15
N ALA A 466 -10.52 3.08 5.02
CA ALA A 466 -10.09 4.28 4.27
C ALA A 466 -10.30 5.58 5.07
N ARG A 467 -11.45 5.74 5.75
CA ARG A 467 -11.68 6.84 6.71
C ARG A 467 -10.59 6.90 7.78
N SER A 468 -10.18 5.75 8.30
CA SER A 468 -9.18 5.65 9.37
C SER A 468 -7.77 5.99 8.88
N ILE A 469 -7.37 5.50 7.69
CA ILE A 469 -6.12 5.90 7.04
C ILE A 469 -6.10 7.42 6.81
N ALA A 470 -7.18 7.99 6.24
CA ALA A 470 -7.27 9.43 5.98
C ALA A 470 -7.14 10.26 7.27
N ARG A 471 -7.82 9.86 8.35
CA ARG A 471 -7.74 10.53 9.67
C ARG A 471 -6.33 10.46 10.25
N LEU A 472 -5.72 9.29 10.35
CA LEU A 472 -4.35 9.11 10.86
C LEU A 472 -3.34 9.92 10.04
N THR A 473 -3.55 10.00 8.73
CA THR A 473 -2.72 10.76 7.80
C THR A 473 -2.80 12.28 8.04
N ILE A 474 -4.02 12.80 8.26
CA ILE A 474 -4.23 14.21 8.62
C ILE A 474 -3.69 14.48 10.02
N GLU A 475 -3.91 13.58 10.98
CA GLU A 475 -3.45 13.72 12.36
C GLU A 475 -1.92 13.73 12.49
N LEU A 476 -1.20 12.96 11.65
CA LEU A 476 0.26 13.09 11.52
C LEU A 476 0.69 14.51 11.12
N SER A 477 -0.07 15.16 10.23
CA SER A 477 0.16 16.55 9.83
C SER A 477 -0.15 17.53 10.96
N ASP A 478 -1.31 17.37 11.62
CA ASP A 478 -1.79 18.28 12.67
C ASP A 478 -0.93 18.21 13.94
N ARG A 479 -0.46 17.01 14.32
CA ARG A 479 0.54 16.82 15.37
C ARG A 479 1.96 17.24 14.95
N ASN A 480 2.17 17.66 13.68
CA ASN A 480 3.47 17.93 13.04
C ASN A 480 4.49 16.78 13.22
N VAL A 481 4.01 15.53 13.17
CA VAL A 481 4.81 14.32 13.29
C VAL A 481 5.27 13.89 11.90
N GLN A 482 6.48 14.33 11.54
CA GLN A 482 7.15 13.97 10.29
C GLN A 482 7.90 12.64 10.46
N SER A 483 7.85 11.76 9.46
CA SER A 483 8.67 10.54 9.40
C SER A 483 8.73 9.95 7.98
N ARG A 484 9.90 9.43 7.59
CA ARG A 484 10.21 8.80 6.30
C ARG A 484 9.86 7.32 6.26
N ILE A 485 9.33 6.74 7.34
CA ILE A 485 8.70 5.40 7.28
C ILE A 485 7.27 5.48 6.72
N MET A 486 6.68 6.68 6.66
CA MET A 486 5.41 6.97 5.99
C MET A 486 5.60 7.08 4.48
N THR A 487 4.64 6.57 3.70
CA THR A 487 4.56 6.73 2.24
C THR A 487 3.20 7.31 1.84
N ALA A 488 3.10 7.83 0.62
CA ALA A 488 1.87 8.42 0.09
C ALA A 488 0.96 7.40 -0.64
N GLY A 489 1.41 6.16 -0.81
CA GLY A 489 0.61 5.05 -1.38
C GLY A 489 -0.65 4.69 -0.56
N PRO A 490 -0.57 4.52 0.78
CA PRO A 490 -1.72 4.24 1.63
C PRO A 490 -2.82 5.33 1.60
N PRO A 491 -2.54 6.64 1.77
CA PRO A 491 -3.59 7.65 1.70
C PRO A 491 -4.11 7.84 0.26
N LEU A 492 -3.31 7.59 -0.78
CA LEU A 492 -3.84 7.48 -2.15
C LEU A 492 -4.87 6.34 -2.30
N MET A 493 -4.59 5.16 -1.73
CA MET A 493 -5.56 4.06 -1.70
C MET A 493 -6.84 4.48 -0.97
N ALA A 494 -6.73 5.17 0.17
CA ALA A 494 -7.87 5.69 0.91
C ALA A 494 -8.70 6.70 0.09
N CYS A 495 -8.07 7.61 -0.66
CA CYS A 495 -8.76 8.54 -1.55
C CYS A 495 -9.60 7.82 -2.61
N ILE A 496 -9.07 6.75 -3.21
CA ILE A 496 -9.80 5.99 -4.24
C ILE A 496 -10.98 5.22 -3.61
N VAL A 497 -10.79 4.59 -2.45
CA VAL A 497 -11.88 3.88 -1.73
C VAL A 497 -13.00 4.85 -1.31
N LEU A 498 -12.66 6.03 -0.79
CA LEU A 498 -13.65 7.06 -0.45
C LEU A 498 -14.38 7.57 -1.71
N GLY A 499 -13.67 7.76 -2.82
CA GLY A 499 -14.26 8.15 -4.10
C GLY A 499 -15.28 7.13 -4.62
N ILE A 500 -14.94 5.84 -4.61
CA ILE A 500 -15.87 4.74 -4.99
C ILE A 500 -17.10 4.76 -4.08
N SER A 501 -16.90 4.88 -2.76
CA SER A 501 -18.02 4.85 -1.80
C SER A 501 -18.97 6.03 -1.94
N VAL A 502 -18.45 7.25 -2.14
CA VAL A 502 -19.25 8.48 -2.35
C VAL A 502 -20.10 8.38 -3.61
N ILE A 503 -19.59 7.75 -4.67
CA ILE A 503 -20.35 7.51 -5.91
C ILE A 503 -21.41 6.42 -5.69
N LYS A 504 -21.04 5.23 -5.19
CA LYS A 504 -21.97 4.12 -4.92
C LYS A 504 -23.13 4.52 -3.99
N ASN A 505 -22.87 5.40 -3.03
CA ASN A 505 -23.81 5.77 -1.97
C ASN A 505 -24.31 7.23 -2.08
N ALA A 506 -24.47 7.75 -3.31
CA ALA A 506 -24.82 9.16 -3.57
C ALA A 506 -26.23 9.56 -3.09
N GLY A 507 -26.28 10.11 -1.87
CA GLY A 507 -27.50 10.39 -1.10
C GLY A 507 -27.43 9.91 0.36
N SER A 508 -26.39 9.15 0.73
CA SER A 508 -26.08 8.79 2.12
C SER A 508 -25.93 10.03 3.01
N ARG A 509 -26.36 9.92 4.27
CA ARG A 509 -26.12 10.95 5.30
C ARG A 509 -24.64 11.15 5.60
N SER A 510 -23.77 10.16 5.33
CA SER A 510 -22.31 10.30 5.50
C SER A 510 -21.64 11.03 4.34
N MET A 511 -22.27 11.07 3.15
CA MET A 511 -21.67 11.51 1.88
C MET A 511 -20.97 12.87 1.98
N ALA A 512 -21.56 13.85 2.69
CA ALA A 512 -20.98 15.18 2.84
C ALA A 512 -19.69 15.17 3.69
N ALA A 513 -19.65 14.37 4.77
CA ALA A 513 -18.47 14.20 5.61
C ALA A 513 -17.39 13.36 4.91
N ASP A 514 -17.79 12.35 4.15
CA ASP A 514 -16.89 11.54 3.32
C ASP A 514 -16.25 12.36 2.19
N LEU A 515 -16.99 13.29 1.59
CA LEU A 515 -16.53 14.17 0.51
C LEU A 515 -15.50 15.21 1.01
N GLU A 516 -15.71 15.83 2.17
CA GLU A 516 -14.71 16.74 2.76
C GLU A 516 -13.51 15.99 3.37
N LEU A 517 -13.69 14.77 3.89
CA LEU A 517 -12.55 13.92 4.29
C LEU A 517 -11.73 13.48 3.06
N LEU A 518 -12.38 13.13 1.95
CA LEU A 518 -11.72 12.86 0.67
C LEU A 518 -10.92 14.08 0.20
N LYS A 519 -11.49 15.28 0.28
CA LYS A 519 -10.82 16.54 -0.07
C LYS A 519 -9.50 16.73 0.70
N ALA A 520 -9.57 16.71 2.03
CA ALA A 520 -8.39 16.88 2.88
C ALA A 520 -7.34 15.77 2.63
N CYS A 521 -7.80 14.53 2.37
CA CYS A 521 -6.92 13.41 2.07
C CYS A 521 -6.22 13.56 0.70
N VAL A 522 -6.89 14.03 -0.37
CA VAL A 522 -6.22 14.26 -1.67
C VAL A 522 -5.27 15.47 -1.62
N GLU A 523 -5.63 16.52 -0.87
CA GLU A 523 -4.79 17.71 -0.70
C GLU A 523 -3.48 17.35 0.03
N TYR A 524 -3.55 16.61 1.14
CA TYR A 524 -2.37 16.05 1.80
C TYR A 524 -1.58 15.10 0.90
N THR A 525 -2.25 14.16 0.22
CA THR A 525 -1.59 13.13 -0.60
C THR A 525 -0.80 13.77 -1.75
N ALA A 526 -1.39 14.77 -2.41
CA ALA A 526 -0.74 15.55 -3.46
C ALA A 526 0.48 16.34 -2.94
N ASP A 527 0.38 16.95 -1.76
CA ASP A 527 1.50 17.63 -1.11
C ASP A 527 2.63 16.66 -0.75
N GLN A 528 2.35 15.45 -0.23
CA GLN A 528 3.41 14.45 0.03
C GLN A 528 4.11 13.97 -1.24
N PHE A 529 3.39 13.77 -2.35
CA PHE A 529 4.03 13.48 -3.63
C PHE A 529 4.87 14.67 -4.13
N SER A 530 4.40 15.92 -3.97
CA SER A 530 5.15 17.13 -4.31
C SER A 530 6.41 17.32 -3.45
N ARG A 531 6.34 17.06 -2.14
CA ARG A 531 7.46 17.09 -1.17
C ARG A 531 8.55 16.04 -1.46
N CYS A 532 8.21 15.03 -2.25
CA CYS A 532 9.10 13.97 -2.72
C CYS A 532 9.49 14.13 -4.20
N GLU A 533 9.25 15.29 -4.83
CA GLU A 533 9.67 15.62 -6.21
C GLU A 533 9.04 14.71 -7.28
N HIS A 534 7.83 14.20 -7.01
CA HIS A 534 7.09 13.33 -7.92
C HIS A 534 6.52 14.09 -9.13
N ASN A 535 6.20 13.40 -10.22
CA ASN A 535 5.71 14.00 -11.47
C ASN A 535 4.36 14.76 -11.30
N ASP A 536 4.30 15.98 -11.86
CA ASP A 536 3.13 16.87 -11.80
C ASP A 536 1.83 16.30 -12.37
N LEU A 537 1.88 15.52 -13.45
CA LEU A 537 0.66 14.94 -14.06
C LEU A 537 0.05 13.88 -13.15
N PHE A 538 0.88 13.14 -12.43
CA PHE A 538 0.43 12.22 -11.38
C PHE A 538 -0.18 12.97 -10.19
N ILE A 539 0.48 14.04 -9.72
CA ILE A 539 -0.02 14.88 -8.61
C ILE A 539 -1.37 15.51 -8.98
N ARG A 540 -1.53 16.00 -10.21
CA ARG A 540 -2.82 16.46 -10.75
C ARG A 540 -3.86 15.34 -10.80
N GLY A 541 -3.45 14.10 -11.12
CA GLY A 541 -4.30 12.91 -11.04
C GLY A 541 -4.87 12.66 -9.63
N VAL A 542 -4.04 12.78 -8.59
CA VAL A 542 -4.48 12.67 -7.18
C VAL A 542 -5.54 13.72 -6.85
N LEU A 543 -5.28 14.99 -7.17
CA LEU A 543 -6.22 16.09 -6.92
C LEU A 543 -7.53 15.95 -7.73
N ARG A 544 -7.47 15.39 -8.94
CA ARG A 544 -8.63 15.12 -9.79
C ARG A 544 -9.61 14.10 -9.21
N ILE A 545 -9.19 13.20 -8.31
CA ILE A 545 -10.10 12.24 -7.64
C ILE A 545 -11.26 13.00 -6.99
N TYR A 546 -10.97 14.00 -6.14
CA TYR A 546 -12.00 14.83 -5.51
C TYR A 546 -12.82 15.61 -6.53
N GLN A 547 -12.17 16.17 -7.56
CA GLN A 547 -12.84 17.00 -8.57
C GLN A 547 -13.90 16.21 -9.37
N GLN A 548 -13.58 14.97 -9.79
CA GLN A 548 -14.52 14.12 -10.52
C GLN A 548 -15.62 13.55 -9.60
N VAL A 549 -15.26 13.09 -8.40
CA VAL A 549 -16.23 12.59 -7.41
C VAL A 549 -17.21 13.68 -6.99
N ARG A 550 -16.74 14.92 -6.79
CA ARG A 550 -17.61 16.08 -6.54
C ARG A 550 -18.49 16.40 -7.74
N SER A 551 -17.94 16.40 -8.95
CA SER A 551 -18.71 16.63 -10.18
C SER A 551 -19.84 15.60 -10.36
N TYR A 552 -19.63 14.34 -9.94
CA TYR A 552 -20.68 13.32 -9.88
C TYR A 552 -21.77 13.67 -8.87
N VAL A 553 -21.39 14.01 -7.63
CA VAL A 553 -22.34 14.36 -6.56
C VAL A 553 -23.17 15.59 -6.93
N ASP A 554 -22.55 16.63 -7.49
CA ASP A 554 -23.22 17.86 -7.90
C ASP A 554 -24.24 17.59 -9.04
N ARG A 555 -23.93 16.72 -10.01
CA ARG A 555 -24.88 16.24 -11.04
C ARG A 555 -26.06 15.46 -10.42
N SER A 556 -25.77 14.46 -9.59
CA SER A 556 -26.80 13.60 -8.99
C SER A 556 -27.77 14.39 -8.09
N GLN A 557 -27.27 15.41 -7.38
CA GLN A 557 -28.13 16.33 -6.61
C GLN A 557 -28.99 17.22 -7.52
N ALA A 558 -28.42 17.75 -8.62
CA ALA A 558 -29.18 18.55 -9.58
C ALA A 558 -30.35 17.75 -10.19
N GLU A 559 -30.10 16.51 -10.62
CA GLU A 559 -31.12 15.58 -11.14
C GLU A 559 -32.22 15.30 -10.11
N LYS A 560 -31.85 14.97 -8.86
CA LYS A 560 -32.78 14.73 -7.75
C LYS A 560 -33.61 15.97 -7.37
N SER A 561 -33.09 17.17 -7.62
CA SER A 561 -33.85 18.44 -7.45
C SER A 561 -34.76 18.76 -8.64
N GLY A 562 -34.44 18.25 -9.82
CA GLY A 562 -35.06 18.57 -11.10
C GLY A 562 -36.37 17.84 -11.36
N LYS A 563 -37.44 18.19 -10.64
CA LYS A 563 -38.80 17.77 -11.04
C LYS A 563 -39.07 18.17 -12.50
N PRO A 564 -39.67 17.29 -13.33
CA PRO A 564 -39.96 17.63 -14.71
C PRO A 564 -40.91 18.83 -14.75
N LYS A 565 -40.53 19.89 -15.48
CA LYS A 565 -41.44 20.99 -15.77
C LYS A 565 -42.63 20.42 -16.54
N SER A 566 -43.82 20.47 -15.93
CA SER A 566 -45.07 20.10 -16.60
C SER A 566 -45.15 20.88 -17.91
N ARG A 567 -45.30 20.16 -19.03
CA ARG A 567 -45.33 20.74 -20.37
C ARG A 567 -46.68 21.40 -20.59
N SER A 568 -46.84 22.60 -20.02
CA SER A 568 -48.02 23.44 -20.19
C SER A 568 -48.35 23.58 -21.67
N LEU A 569 -49.52 23.09 -22.06
CA LEU A 569 -50.07 23.27 -23.40
C LEU A 569 -50.55 24.71 -23.55
N THR A 570 -49.63 25.63 -23.82
CA THR A 570 -49.97 26.98 -24.29
C THR A 570 -50.54 26.84 -25.70
N HIS A 571 -51.85 27.02 -25.82
CA HIS A 571 -52.57 27.06 -27.07
C HIS A 571 -52.09 28.23 -27.94
N ASP A 572 -52.14 28.08 -29.27
CA ASP A 572 -51.87 29.19 -30.19
C ASP A 572 -52.85 30.36 -29.97
N GLU A 573 -52.32 31.58 -29.94
CA GLU A 573 -53.03 32.76 -30.44
C GLU A 573 -52.04 33.80 -31.00
N GLN A 574 -52.40 34.44 -32.12
CA GLN A 574 -51.51 35.30 -32.91
C GLN A 574 -51.62 36.80 -32.53
N PRO A 575 -50.55 37.59 -32.72
CA PRO A 575 -50.51 38.97 -32.24
C PRO A 575 -51.37 39.94 -33.08
N ARG A 576 -51.97 40.93 -32.42
CA ARG A 576 -52.57 42.11 -33.07
C ARG A 576 -51.94 43.41 -32.59
N THR A 577 -51.15 44.00 -33.49
CA THR A 577 -50.98 45.43 -33.78
C THR A 577 -51.38 46.45 -32.70
N ALA A 578 -50.41 47.28 -32.29
CA ALA A 578 -50.62 48.47 -31.46
C ALA A 578 -51.36 49.61 -32.20
N ILE A 579 -51.87 50.56 -31.42
CA ILE A 579 -52.27 51.90 -31.86
C ILE A 579 -51.69 52.90 -30.85
N GLU A 580 -51.07 53.98 -31.34
CA GLU A 580 -50.51 55.05 -30.53
C GLU A 580 -51.48 56.24 -30.45
N HIS A 581 -51.56 56.93 -29.29
CA HIS A 581 -50.93 58.25 -29.11
C HIS A 581 -51.32 58.93 -27.75
N PRO A 582 -50.59 59.98 -27.31
CA PRO A 582 -50.73 60.65 -26.01
C PRO A 582 -51.27 62.10 -26.23
N PRO A 583 -50.91 63.14 -25.45
CA PRO A 583 -50.50 63.23 -24.04
C PRO A 583 -51.42 64.19 -23.24
N GLU A 584 -51.17 64.38 -21.93
CA GLU A 584 -51.30 65.71 -21.33
C GLU A 584 -50.50 65.85 -20.02
N THR A 585 -50.30 67.09 -19.56
CA THR A 585 -49.43 67.47 -18.43
C THR A 585 -50.20 68.26 -17.38
N HIS A 586 -49.81 68.22 -16.09
CA HIS A 586 -49.52 69.45 -15.33
C HIS A 586 -48.92 69.24 -13.91
N THR A 587 -47.79 69.91 -13.73
CA THR A 587 -47.09 70.43 -12.54
C THR A 587 -47.78 70.55 -11.15
N ASN A 588 -47.02 70.15 -10.12
CA ASN A 588 -46.84 70.74 -8.76
C ASN A 588 -48.02 70.92 -7.78
N SER A 589 -47.93 70.31 -6.59
CA SER A 589 -47.33 70.94 -5.37
C SER A 589 -47.38 70.06 -4.10
N GLN A 590 -46.31 70.11 -3.29
CA GLN A 590 -46.19 70.09 -1.79
C GLN A 590 -47.19 69.27 -0.90
N ALA A 591 -46.80 68.60 0.20
CA ALA A 591 -45.48 68.47 0.86
C ALA A 591 -45.40 67.30 1.91
N HIS A 592 -44.16 66.99 2.32
CA HIS A 592 -43.71 66.34 3.59
C HIS A 592 -44.04 64.86 3.88
N GLY A 593 -43.02 64.14 4.41
CA GLY A 593 -43.14 62.77 4.95
C GLY A 593 -41.88 61.89 4.80
N GLU A 594 -40.70 62.37 5.19
CA GLU A 594 -39.43 61.63 5.00
C GLU A 594 -39.13 60.60 6.10
N ALA A 595 -38.47 59.48 5.73
CA ALA A 595 -37.70 58.64 6.66
C ALA A 595 -36.69 57.72 5.92
N VAL A 596 -35.43 58.15 5.80
CA VAL A 596 -34.29 57.28 5.44
C VAL A 596 -33.07 57.67 6.29
N GLN A 597 -32.37 56.63 6.79
CA GLN A 597 -30.99 56.53 7.34
C GLN A 597 -30.11 57.82 7.38
N HIS A 598 -29.25 58.08 8.37
CA HIS A 598 -28.11 57.23 8.78
C HIS A 598 -27.29 57.82 9.96
N TYR A 599 -26.43 56.99 10.57
CA TYR A 599 -25.14 57.30 11.28
C TYR A 599 -25.05 58.29 12.46
N GLN A 600 -24.46 57.82 13.59
CA GLN A 600 -23.22 58.35 14.23
C GLN A 600 -22.84 57.50 15.48
N ASN A 601 -21.72 57.72 16.19
CA ASN A 601 -20.31 57.43 15.83
C ASN A 601 -19.40 57.48 17.09
N ALA A 602 -18.33 56.66 17.19
CA ALA A 602 -17.28 56.68 18.24
C ALA A 602 -17.76 56.42 19.71
N THR A 603 -16.99 56.04 20.75
CA THR A 603 -15.56 55.71 21.03
C THR A 603 -15.53 54.83 22.34
N SER A 604 -14.46 54.29 22.96
CA SER A 604 -12.99 54.28 22.76
C SER A 604 -12.30 53.09 23.49
N ASN A 605 -11.11 52.72 23.00
CA ASN A 605 -9.83 52.41 23.69
C ASN A 605 -9.71 52.56 25.25
N SER A 606 -8.82 51.85 25.98
CA SER A 606 -7.89 50.73 25.62
C SER A 606 -7.02 50.23 26.81
N GLN A 607 -6.53 48.98 26.72
CA GLN A 607 -5.15 48.49 27.06
C GLN A 607 -4.59 48.37 28.52
N VAL A 608 -3.73 47.33 28.65
CA VAL A 608 -2.43 47.26 29.38
C VAL A 608 -2.33 46.77 30.86
N ALA A 609 -1.91 45.48 30.97
CA ALA A 609 -0.72 44.94 31.67
C ALA A 609 -0.67 44.43 33.14
N ASP A 610 0.12 43.34 33.26
CA ASP A 610 1.19 43.02 34.24
C ASP A 610 1.01 42.25 35.57
N ALA A 611 1.55 41.01 35.54
CA ALA A 611 2.79 40.57 36.24
C ALA A 611 2.75 39.72 37.55
N THR A 612 3.92 39.13 37.84
CA THR A 612 4.38 38.37 39.05
C THR A 612 3.78 36.95 39.25
N GLN A 613 4.58 35.85 39.20
CA GLN A 613 5.50 35.26 40.22
C GLN A 613 4.76 34.52 41.37
N SER A 614 5.25 33.42 41.99
CA SER A 614 6.36 32.46 41.72
C SER A 614 6.25 31.24 42.69
N SER A 615 7.31 30.44 42.89
CA SER A 615 7.41 29.19 43.71
C SER A 615 6.64 27.98 43.13
N ILE A 616 7.14 26.73 43.06
CA ILE A 616 8.11 25.92 43.84
C ILE A 616 7.58 25.45 45.20
N TYR A 617 7.19 24.18 45.26
CA TYR A 617 7.56 23.26 46.34
C TYR A 617 7.74 21.84 45.77
N GLN A 618 8.80 21.16 46.18
CA GLN A 618 8.88 19.70 46.18
C GLN A 618 8.48 19.21 47.56
N ASP A 619 7.89 18.03 47.66
CA ASP A 619 8.15 17.15 48.81
C ASP A 619 8.05 15.68 48.40
N ASN A 620 8.73 14.82 49.17
CA ASN A 620 8.86 13.38 48.94
C ASN A 620 8.20 12.58 50.09
N VAL A 621 8.44 11.26 50.09
CA VAL A 621 8.40 10.36 51.26
C VAL A 621 7.04 9.67 51.56
N ASP A 622 6.91 8.51 50.90
CA ASP A 622 6.62 7.17 51.47
C ASP A 622 5.26 6.76 52.09
N ASN A 623 5.00 5.45 51.84
CA ASN A 623 4.55 4.42 52.78
C ASN A 623 3.09 3.87 52.81
N VAL A 624 2.87 2.89 51.93
CA VAL A 624 2.21 1.57 52.17
C VAL A 624 0.69 1.57 52.55
N PRO A 625 -0.02 0.41 52.73
CA PRO A 625 -1.26 0.23 51.98
C PRO A 625 -2.52 0.03 52.84
N HIS A 626 -3.67 0.42 52.31
CA HIS A 626 -4.96 -0.01 52.83
C HIS A 626 -5.87 -0.58 51.73
N HIS A 627 -6.18 -1.88 51.87
CA HIS A 627 -7.39 -2.43 51.30
C HIS A 627 -8.59 -1.87 52.06
N SER A 628 -9.49 -1.19 51.35
CA SER A 628 -10.84 -0.89 51.83
C SER A 628 -11.83 -1.10 50.69
N GLU A 629 -12.48 -2.26 50.66
CA GLU A 629 -13.58 -2.54 49.74
C GLU A 629 -14.65 -1.45 49.90
N THR A 630 -14.82 -0.64 48.87
CA THR A 630 -15.82 0.44 48.86
C THR A 630 -16.62 0.29 47.58
N VAL A 631 -17.93 0.05 47.70
CA VAL A 631 -18.82 -0.21 46.56
C VAL A 631 -19.10 1.10 45.82
N GLY A 632 -18.17 1.47 44.92
CA GLY A 632 -18.36 2.54 43.96
C GLY A 632 -19.14 2.04 42.74
N PHE A 633 -20.17 2.78 42.33
CA PHE A 633 -20.79 2.60 41.02
C PHE A 633 -19.78 3.07 39.95
N ASP A 634 -19.12 2.11 39.28
CA ASP A 634 -18.37 2.43 38.07
C ASP A 634 -19.35 2.71 36.92
N MET A 635 -19.17 3.85 36.26
CA MET A 635 -19.98 4.28 35.11
C MET A 635 -19.13 4.27 33.83
N SER A 636 -18.30 3.24 33.68
CA SER A 636 -17.51 2.99 32.49
C SER A 636 -18.41 2.70 31.28
N LEU A 637 -18.46 3.66 30.35
CA LEU A 637 -19.22 3.55 29.10
C LEU A 637 -18.54 2.57 28.15
N HIS A 638 -18.78 1.27 28.36
CA HIS A 638 -18.54 0.23 27.37
C HIS A 638 -19.29 0.58 26.08
N MET A 639 -18.57 1.04 25.06
CA MET A 639 -19.07 1.23 23.70
C MET A 639 -19.22 -0.11 22.98
N SER A 640 -20.06 -0.98 23.54
CA SER A 640 -20.66 -2.10 22.81
C SER A 640 -21.51 -1.53 21.68
N ALA A 641 -21.22 -1.90 20.44
CA ALA A 641 -22.02 -1.47 19.29
C ALA A 641 -23.50 -1.88 19.51
N PRO A 642 -24.46 -0.94 19.46
CA PRO A 642 -25.83 -1.23 19.83
C PRO A 642 -26.48 -2.17 18.82
N VAL A 643 -26.96 -3.31 19.30
CA VAL A 643 -27.75 -4.26 18.53
C VAL A 643 -29.12 -3.62 18.24
N MET A 644 -29.25 -2.96 17.09
CA MET A 644 -30.57 -2.62 16.56
C MET A 644 -31.27 -3.88 16.06
N ASN A 645 -32.47 -4.11 16.59
CA ASN A 645 -33.32 -5.23 16.23
C ASN A 645 -33.74 -5.16 14.75
N ASN A 646 -33.99 -6.34 14.15
CA ASN A 646 -34.37 -6.45 12.74
C ASN A 646 -35.70 -5.74 12.41
N TYR A 647 -35.60 -4.54 11.84
CA TYR A 647 -36.55 -4.03 10.85
C TYR A 647 -35.77 -3.42 9.71
N ALA A 648 -35.51 -4.22 8.66
CA ALA A 648 -35.01 -3.71 7.39
C ALA A 648 -36.15 -2.99 6.66
N PRO A 649 -36.11 -1.67 6.46
CA PRO A 649 -37.09 -0.99 5.62
C PRO A 649 -36.75 -1.34 4.17
N GLN A 650 -37.73 -1.85 3.41
CA GLN A 650 -37.59 -2.00 1.96
C GLN A 650 -37.60 -0.62 1.31
N PHE A 651 -36.44 0.04 1.31
CA PHE A 651 -36.23 1.27 0.54
C PHE A 651 -36.18 0.92 -0.95
N HIS A 652 -37.32 1.08 -1.63
CA HIS A 652 -37.34 1.13 -3.08
C HIS A 652 -36.46 2.29 -3.56
N THR A 653 -35.37 1.97 -4.26
CA THR A 653 -34.41 2.90 -4.87
C THR A 653 -35.00 3.53 -6.13
N ASN A 654 -36.02 4.36 -5.97
CA ASN A 654 -36.62 5.10 -7.09
C ASN A 654 -35.71 6.24 -7.56
N GLY A 655 -35.08 6.05 -8.73
CA GLY A 655 -34.57 7.15 -9.57
C GLY A 655 -33.06 7.17 -9.78
N GLY A 656 -32.61 6.46 -10.82
CA GLY A 656 -31.23 6.43 -11.30
C GLY A 656 -30.68 5.01 -11.26
N ASP A 657 -30.73 4.32 -12.40
CA ASP A 657 -30.15 2.98 -12.55
C ASP A 657 -28.65 3.05 -12.23
N LEU A 658 -28.18 2.23 -11.29
CA LEU A 658 -26.75 2.06 -11.10
C LEU A 658 -26.21 1.19 -12.24
N PRO A 659 -24.98 1.42 -12.73
CA PRO A 659 -24.48 0.80 -13.97
C PRO A 659 -24.56 -0.73 -14.04
N PHE A 660 -24.67 -1.40 -12.90
CA PHE A 660 -24.58 -2.85 -12.77
C PHE A 660 -25.88 -3.51 -12.30
N ASP A 661 -26.99 -2.76 -12.23
CA ASP A 661 -28.30 -3.33 -11.88
C ASP A 661 -28.85 -4.28 -12.98
N ASN A 662 -28.26 -4.24 -14.19
CA ASN A 662 -28.66 -5.03 -15.36
C ASN A 662 -27.52 -5.77 -16.09
N LEU A 663 -26.26 -5.72 -15.60
CA LEU A 663 -25.11 -6.40 -16.21
C LEU A 663 -24.81 -7.71 -15.49
N ASP A 664 -24.43 -8.75 -16.23
CA ASP A 664 -23.87 -9.95 -15.59
C ASP A 664 -22.47 -9.65 -15.02
N VAL A 665 -22.06 -10.46 -14.04
CA VAL A 665 -20.76 -10.38 -13.40
C VAL A 665 -19.64 -10.64 -14.42
N GLN A 666 -19.84 -11.55 -15.38
CA GLN A 666 -18.93 -11.74 -16.50
C GLN A 666 -18.92 -10.53 -17.45
N GLU A 667 -20.12 -10.02 -17.78
CA GLU A 667 -20.44 -8.72 -18.39
C GLU A 667 -19.45 -7.60 -17.97
N LEU A 668 -19.48 -7.41 -16.66
CA LEU A 668 -18.76 -6.39 -15.91
C LEU A 668 -17.24 -6.63 -15.85
N TRP A 669 -16.80 -7.88 -15.68
CA TRP A 669 -15.37 -8.22 -15.70
C TRP A 669 -14.75 -8.08 -17.09
N ASP A 670 -15.43 -8.52 -18.14
CA ASP A 670 -14.94 -8.44 -19.52
C ASP A 670 -14.85 -6.98 -19.98
N TRP A 671 -15.84 -6.15 -19.65
CA TRP A 671 -15.78 -4.70 -19.88
C TRP A 671 -14.61 -4.04 -19.12
N MET A 672 -14.40 -4.40 -17.84
CA MET A 672 -13.24 -3.95 -17.07
C MET A 672 -11.90 -4.39 -17.65
N GLY A 673 -11.81 -5.59 -18.23
CA GLY A 673 -10.61 -6.12 -18.86
C GLY A 673 -10.21 -5.36 -20.13
N ASN A 674 -11.20 -5.02 -20.96
CA ASN A 674 -11.01 -4.36 -22.25
C ASN A 674 -10.45 -2.92 -22.15
N MET A 675 -10.54 -2.26 -20.99
CA MET A 675 -9.89 -0.96 -20.74
C MET A 675 -8.37 -0.97 -21.02
N ASN A 676 -7.72 -2.13 -20.89
CA ASN A 676 -6.27 -2.24 -21.11
C ASN A 676 -5.82 -1.97 -22.56
N ASP A 677 -6.66 -2.25 -23.55
CA ASP A 677 -6.27 -2.15 -24.97
C ASP A 677 -6.45 -0.72 -25.54
N TYR A 678 -7.39 0.06 -25.00
CA TYR A 678 -7.65 1.43 -25.44
C TYR A 678 -6.55 2.44 -25.06
N ASP A 679 -5.77 2.16 -24.01
CA ASP A 679 -4.78 3.08 -23.43
C ASP A 679 -3.49 3.27 -24.28
N ASN A 680 -3.34 2.51 -25.37
CA ASN A 680 -2.13 2.45 -26.20
C ASN A 680 -1.85 3.68 -27.09
N TYR A 681 -2.69 4.72 -27.08
CA TYR A 681 -2.54 5.85 -28.01
C TYR A 681 -1.82 7.09 -27.44
N ASN A 682 -0.73 7.45 -28.12
CA ASN A 682 -0.05 8.75 -28.14
C ASN A 682 0.42 9.35 -26.80
N TYR A 683 1.67 9.02 -26.44
CA TYR A 683 2.50 9.86 -25.56
C TYR A 683 3.10 11.02 -26.38
N GLN A 684 2.44 12.19 -26.40
CA GLN A 684 3.10 13.44 -26.81
C GLN A 684 3.67 14.14 -25.57
N GLY A 685 4.96 14.48 -25.63
CA GLY A 685 5.74 14.91 -24.47
C GLY A 685 5.55 16.37 -24.07
N SER A 686 5.77 16.63 -22.79
CA SER A 686 6.07 17.93 -22.17
C SER A 686 6.87 17.67 -20.90
#